data_AF-H0ENC5-F1
#
_entry.id   AF-H0ENC5-F1
#
_cell.length_a   1.000
_cell.length_b   1.000
_cell.length_c   1.000
_cell.angle_alpha   90.00
_cell.angle_beta   90.00
_cell.angle_gamma   90.00
#
_symmetry.space_group_name_H-M   'P 1'
#
loop_
_entity.id
_entity.type
_entity.pdbx_description
1 polymer ?
#
loop_
_entity_poly.entity_id
_entity_poly.type
_entity_poly.pdbx_seq_one_letter_code
_entity_poly.pdbx_strand_id
1 'polypeptide(L)'
;MDFEIIGSGVEELHASSGITEEAKTRRTKAKHPATVLIARNGGILRVAATDISKLRVKSEPLTAKSKLQQAVFFGAQQQNPINFAVRPEIAFPAADVGAAAMELSREILKSKTPYIPSVAASTEQNLRKRSTALRDLARYLKSSGVELDRITRWRLLWDAEKMTAALAIWNSYDSIISQKSHGEKRVLLAELVEFIHEDWKSKPTDEAGELDHVRYWFMEDIDRLDIALPWAFQIVKYAYVDSKKSPEIVMETLNEANEFVIGALESAFDFREANAELYGLEEEVLEHGILTSNYGDLPEIWTSQSYLVENLKKQISLAQTFLKAYWNPAEQYCQDGLWRKVKDEHEKLIDMGIRCTRERIRWEDAQENLAIRHQARQRESSQMIAEDSEIKFLAKDLQLPDEAIALAEKHEILATLASILNYELNQYSERTNDFTRNSDADRQQAKARTKLLQKKVNDCFRRFGMDWASAFYELEIQIDSMSELLDEFPSQMEYLTEFLRKRPEFAKVSWIHEITHQGGFDHAATALLDLGLKREQDIWSKKIELSIGKLARLASRSYSQDNGILIPDGGKTELATAHDQLALIRIQDTVYNYIHSTLADAIDEEGEIQLALDAFGNKSVLQDLPALSLLLKESMEHLVKHKAMDAMALIDLLTLMGESNNDEALRSMQFYNALQAVRLGVSNKTEKLLLQRVIWRRCMLKDDWTRLNNTGSMDDAEVSEQLQATALYMTFRQCIKTRKSIHDIS
;
A
#
# COMPACT_ATOMS: atom_id res chain seq x y z
N MET A 1 -9.19 -44.29 32.62
CA MET A 1 -9.51 -45.67 33.02
C MET A 1 -8.18 -46.39 33.10
N ASP A 2 -7.75 -46.76 34.30
CA ASP A 2 -6.46 -47.40 34.49
C ASP A 2 -6.58 -48.88 34.12
N PHE A 3 -5.84 -49.29 33.09
CA PHE A 3 -5.70 -50.69 32.70
C PHE A 3 -4.73 -51.37 33.69
N GLU A 4 -5.28 -52.13 34.63
CA GLU A 4 -4.49 -52.93 35.56
C GLU A 4 -4.35 -54.37 35.03
N ILE A 5 -3.12 -54.85 34.83
CA ILE A 5 -2.87 -56.25 34.45
C ILE A 5 -3.04 -57.11 35.71
N ILE A 6 -4.07 -57.95 35.73
CA ILE A 6 -4.44 -58.82 36.85
C ILE A 6 -3.96 -60.27 36.68
N GLY A 7 -3.39 -60.60 35.52
CA GLY A 7 -2.78 -61.91 35.28
C GLY A 7 -1.98 -61.95 33.98
N SER A 8 -0.99 -62.83 33.93
CA SER A 8 -0.16 -63.09 32.75
C SER A 8 0.11 -64.59 32.59
N GLY A 9 0.11 -65.08 31.36
CA GLY A 9 0.49 -66.45 30.99
C GLY A 9 1.30 -66.46 29.70
N VAL A 10 2.00 -67.57 29.42
CA VAL A 10 2.84 -67.72 28.23
C VAL A 10 2.36 -68.91 27.40
N GLU A 11 2.27 -68.71 26.09
CA GLU A 11 2.04 -69.77 25.11
C GLU A 11 3.37 -70.09 24.43
N GLU A 12 3.93 -71.25 24.74
CA GLU A 12 5.15 -71.75 24.12
C GLU A 12 4.87 -72.54 22.84
N LEU A 13 5.80 -72.49 21.89
CA LEU A 13 5.82 -73.40 20.74
C LEU A 13 6.11 -74.81 21.26
N HIS A 14 5.12 -75.68 21.24
CA HIS A 14 5.39 -77.11 21.44
C HIS A 14 6.27 -77.62 20.29
N ALA A 15 7.57 -77.81 20.57
CA ALA A 15 8.44 -78.58 19.71
C ALA A 15 7.79 -79.95 19.52
N SER A 16 7.68 -80.41 18.28
CA SER A 16 7.25 -81.77 17.98
C SER A 16 8.33 -82.76 18.42
N SER A 17 8.47 -82.98 19.73
CA SER A 17 9.06 -84.20 20.25
C SER A 17 8.00 -85.27 20.11
N GLY A 18 8.21 -86.20 19.18
CA GLY A 18 7.38 -87.39 19.06
C GLY A 18 7.33 -88.10 20.42
N ILE A 19 6.11 -88.37 20.89
CA ILE A 19 5.65 -89.55 21.63
C ILE A 19 4.14 -89.36 21.86
N THR A 20 3.48 -90.50 21.97
CA THR A 20 2.09 -90.87 21.66
C THR A 20 1.04 -90.47 22.71
N GLU A 21 -0.15 -90.19 22.18
CA GLU A 21 -1.51 -90.46 22.68
C GLU A 21 -2.15 -89.81 23.94
N GLU A 22 -3.43 -89.46 23.71
CA GLU A 22 -4.56 -89.29 24.64
C GLU A 22 -4.65 -88.07 25.58
N ALA A 23 -5.22 -86.98 25.05
CA ALA A 23 -6.44 -86.36 25.57
C ALA A 23 -6.93 -85.27 24.59
N LYS A 24 -8.10 -85.48 23.97
CA LYS A 24 -8.78 -84.49 23.13
C LYS A 24 -9.32 -83.34 23.99
N THR A 25 -8.43 -82.49 24.49
CA THR A 25 -8.76 -81.08 24.67
C THR A 25 -8.44 -80.37 23.36
N ARG A 26 -9.35 -79.55 22.85
CA ARG A 26 -9.10 -78.65 21.72
C ARG A 26 -8.04 -77.62 22.14
N ARG A 27 -6.78 -78.03 22.31
CA ARG A 27 -5.65 -77.11 22.42
C ARG A 27 -5.33 -76.65 21.00
N THR A 28 -5.82 -75.47 20.65
CA THR A 28 -5.37 -74.69 19.51
C THR A 28 -3.83 -74.66 19.54
N LYS A 29 -3.19 -75.33 18.58
CA LYS A 29 -1.72 -75.29 18.46
C LYS A 29 -1.30 -73.84 18.20
N ALA A 30 -0.59 -73.23 19.15
CA ALA A 30 -0.08 -71.88 18.99
C ALA A 30 0.99 -71.88 17.89
N LYS A 31 0.74 -71.17 16.78
CA LYS A 31 1.67 -71.01 15.65
C LYS A 31 2.89 -70.13 15.99
N HIS A 32 2.77 -69.29 17.00
CA HIS A 32 3.74 -68.27 17.38
C HIS A 32 3.84 -68.19 18.90
N PRO A 33 5.05 -68.02 19.48
CA PRO A 33 5.19 -67.81 20.91
C PRO A 33 4.47 -66.52 21.29
N ALA A 34 3.65 -66.58 22.33
CA ALA A 34 2.80 -65.48 22.73
C ALA A 34 2.73 -65.30 24.24
N THR A 35 2.54 -64.08 24.70
CA THR A 35 2.17 -63.79 26.09
C THR A 35 0.70 -63.41 26.13
N VAL A 36 -0.05 -64.01 27.03
CA VAL A 36 -1.46 -63.71 27.27
C VAL A 36 -1.54 -62.86 28.53
N LEU A 37 -2.11 -61.67 28.44
CA LEU A 37 -2.30 -60.72 29.52
C LEU A 37 -3.80 -60.60 29.81
N ILE A 38 -4.18 -60.60 31.09
CA ILE A 38 -5.55 -60.36 31.52
C ILE A 38 -5.60 -58.95 32.10
N ALA A 39 -6.31 -58.05 31.43
CA ALA A 39 -6.47 -56.68 31.86
C ALA A 39 -7.82 -56.48 32.56
N ARG A 40 -7.81 -55.90 33.76
CA ARG A 40 -9.02 -55.51 34.51
C ARG A 40 -9.83 -54.55 33.64
N ASN A 41 -11.09 -54.89 33.39
CA ASN A 41 -12.02 -54.16 32.49
C ASN A 41 -11.60 -54.12 31.00
N GLY A 42 -10.49 -54.76 30.61
CA GLY A 42 -9.95 -54.77 29.25
C GLY A 42 -9.98 -56.13 28.53
N GLY A 43 -10.35 -57.20 29.23
CA GLY A 43 -10.42 -58.56 28.66
C GLY A 43 -9.06 -59.25 28.56
N ILE A 44 -8.94 -60.19 27.62
CA ILE A 44 -7.73 -60.99 27.40
C ILE A 44 -6.98 -60.46 26.18
N LEU A 45 -5.73 -60.03 26.39
CA LEU A 45 -4.80 -59.58 25.36
C LEU A 45 -3.79 -60.69 25.04
N ARG A 46 -3.73 -61.12 23.79
CA ARG A 46 -2.74 -62.09 23.32
C ARG A 46 -1.69 -61.37 22.47
N VAL A 47 -0.48 -61.24 23.00
CA VAL A 47 0.67 -60.63 22.34
C VAL A 47 1.53 -61.73 21.74
N ALA A 48 1.45 -61.94 20.43
CA ALA A 48 2.16 -63.01 19.73
C ALA A 48 3.32 -62.48 18.88
N ALA A 49 4.47 -63.15 18.94
CA ALA A 49 5.63 -62.86 18.11
C ALA A 49 5.52 -63.56 16.76
N THR A 50 5.05 -62.83 15.74
CA THR A 50 4.84 -63.38 14.39
C THR A 50 6.14 -63.64 13.63
N ASP A 51 7.20 -62.90 13.91
CA ASP A 51 8.52 -63.02 13.25
C ASP A 51 9.62 -63.36 14.27
N ILE A 52 9.74 -64.66 14.57
CA ILE A 52 10.68 -65.20 15.57
C ILE A 52 12.14 -64.95 15.16
N SER A 53 12.40 -64.85 13.85
CA SER A 53 13.70 -64.55 13.26
C SER A 53 14.23 -63.18 13.70
N LYS A 54 13.37 -62.16 13.71
CA LYS A 54 13.73 -60.78 14.13
C LYS A 54 13.99 -60.64 15.64
N LEU A 55 13.43 -61.54 16.45
CA LEU A 55 13.68 -61.55 17.91
C LEU A 55 15.04 -62.13 18.31
N ARG A 56 15.68 -62.92 17.43
CA ARG A 56 17.01 -63.51 17.68
C ARG A 56 18.17 -62.60 17.29
N VAL A 57 17.94 -61.67 16.36
CA VAL A 57 18.88 -60.60 16.02
C VAL A 57 18.74 -59.52 17.10
N LYS A 58 19.84 -58.94 17.59
CA LYS A 58 19.77 -57.72 18.42
C LYS A 58 18.93 -56.71 17.63
N SER A 59 17.69 -56.47 18.07
CA SER A 59 16.78 -55.52 17.44
C SER A 59 17.51 -54.22 17.19
N GLU A 60 17.30 -53.60 16.03
CA GLU A 60 17.69 -52.20 15.83
C GLU A 60 17.16 -51.37 17.01
N PRO A 61 17.95 -50.40 17.52
CA PRO A 61 17.52 -49.55 18.61
C PRO A 61 16.23 -48.84 18.23
N LEU A 62 15.29 -48.72 19.17
CA LEU A 62 14.04 -48.00 18.94
C LEU A 62 14.38 -46.56 18.53
N THR A 63 13.96 -46.15 17.33
CA THR A 63 14.19 -44.80 16.82
C THR A 63 12.99 -43.91 17.11
N ALA A 64 13.21 -42.58 17.24
CA ALA A 64 12.14 -41.60 17.37
C ALA A 64 11.11 -41.75 16.23
N LYS A 65 11.57 -41.97 15.00
CA LYS A 65 10.72 -42.20 13.82
C LYS A 65 9.83 -43.43 13.96
N SER A 66 10.38 -44.58 14.37
CA SER A 66 9.58 -45.81 14.57
C SER A 66 8.49 -45.61 15.61
N LYS A 67 8.77 -44.84 16.66
CA LYS A 67 7.81 -44.52 17.72
C LYS A 67 6.71 -43.58 17.22
N LEU A 68 7.07 -42.55 16.46
CA LEU A 68 6.11 -41.64 15.81
C LEU A 68 5.21 -42.39 14.84
N GLN A 69 5.76 -43.24 13.98
CA GLN A 69 4.99 -44.08 13.06
C GLN A 69 3.97 -44.93 13.81
N GLN A 70 4.38 -45.58 14.91
CA GLN A 70 3.47 -46.38 15.71
C GLN A 70 2.32 -45.55 16.30
N ALA A 71 2.65 -44.38 16.86
CA ALA A 71 1.66 -43.49 17.44
C ALA A 71 0.67 -42.94 16.40
N VAL A 72 1.17 -42.56 15.22
CA VAL A 72 0.35 -41.99 14.13
C VAL A 72 -0.59 -43.03 13.54
N PHE A 73 -0.08 -44.20 13.13
CA PHE A 73 -0.88 -45.16 12.37
C PHE A 73 -1.71 -46.11 13.24
N PHE A 74 -1.29 -46.36 14.49
CA PHE A 74 -1.99 -47.27 15.39
C PHE A 74 -2.60 -46.56 16.60
N GLY A 75 -2.05 -45.44 17.05
CA GLY A 75 -2.50 -44.76 18.27
C GLY A 75 -3.93 -44.19 18.18
N ALA A 76 -4.38 -43.79 16.99
CA ALA A 76 -5.72 -43.25 16.77
C ALA A 76 -6.84 -44.30 16.62
N GLN A 77 -6.53 -45.60 16.73
CA GLN A 77 -7.55 -46.66 16.60
C GLN A 77 -8.52 -46.66 17.79
N GLN A 78 -9.82 -46.70 17.49
CA GLN A 78 -10.86 -46.80 18.53
C GLN A 78 -10.65 -48.05 19.38
N GLN A 79 -10.69 -47.91 20.71
CA GLN A 79 -10.44 -48.97 21.69
C GLN A 79 -9.01 -49.57 21.63
N ASN A 80 -7.99 -48.78 21.29
CA ASN A 80 -6.62 -49.27 21.37
C ASN A 80 -6.19 -49.50 22.83
N PRO A 81 -5.85 -50.74 23.25
CA PRO A 81 -5.39 -51.03 24.60
C PRO A 81 -3.94 -50.55 24.85
N ILE A 82 -3.22 -50.14 23.80
CA ILE A 82 -1.81 -49.72 23.88
C ILE A 82 -1.75 -48.20 23.97
N ASN A 83 -1.23 -47.70 25.08
CA ASN A 83 -0.88 -46.29 25.21
C ASN A 83 0.47 -46.01 24.55
N PHE A 84 0.47 -45.17 23.51
CA PHE A 84 1.68 -44.77 22.78
C PHE A 84 2.38 -43.54 23.36
N ALA A 85 1.85 -42.94 24.44
CA ALA A 85 2.47 -41.80 25.12
C ALA A 85 3.96 -42.06 25.44
N VAL A 86 4.74 -40.97 25.41
CA VAL A 86 6.17 -41.01 25.70
C VAL A 86 6.37 -41.48 27.13
N ARG A 87 7.07 -42.59 27.30
CA ARG A 87 7.52 -43.02 28.63
C ARG A 87 8.81 -42.26 28.95
N PRO A 88 8.98 -41.73 30.19
CA PRO A 88 10.19 -40.98 30.56
C PRO A 88 11.49 -41.75 30.28
N GLU A 89 11.44 -43.07 30.41
CA GLU A 89 12.55 -44.01 30.21
C GLU A 89 13.02 -44.14 28.75
N ILE A 90 12.21 -43.69 27.78
CA ILE A 90 12.46 -43.83 26.33
C ILE A 90 12.25 -42.47 25.62
N ALA A 91 12.46 -41.38 26.35
CA ALA A 91 12.33 -40.03 25.78
C ALA A 91 13.51 -39.75 24.85
N PHE A 92 13.20 -39.24 23.65
CA PHE A 92 14.20 -38.79 22.70
C PHE A 92 14.41 -37.28 22.84
N PRO A 93 15.62 -36.76 22.55
CA PRO A 93 15.86 -35.32 22.46
C PRO A 93 14.87 -34.64 21.49
N ALA A 94 14.47 -33.41 21.78
CA ALA A 94 13.52 -32.68 20.95
C ALA A 94 13.98 -32.53 19.49
N ALA A 95 15.29 -32.34 19.27
CA ALA A 95 15.88 -32.28 17.93
C ALA A 95 15.70 -33.59 17.14
N ASP A 96 15.88 -34.74 17.78
CA ASP A 96 15.70 -36.06 17.15
C ASP A 96 14.23 -36.33 16.82
N VAL A 97 13.32 -35.92 17.72
CA VAL A 97 11.88 -36.00 17.48
C VAL A 97 11.47 -35.08 16.33
N GLY A 98 11.99 -33.85 16.27
CA GLY A 98 11.74 -32.90 15.19
C GLY A 98 12.22 -33.42 13.83
N ALA A 99 13.45 -33.94 13.77
CA ALA A 99 13.98 -34.55 12.55
C ALA A 99 13.15 -35.76 12.10
N ALA A 100 12.78 -36.64 13.03
CA ALA A 100 11.95 -37.80 12.75
C ALA A 100 10.51 -37.42 12.32
N ALA A 101 9.94 -36.38 12.90
CA ALA A 101 8.63 -35.85 12.52
C ALA A 101 8.67 -35.27 11.10
N MET A 102 9.71 -34.50 10.76
CA MET A 102 9.92 -33.97 9.41
C MET A 102 10.07 -35.08 8.37
N GLU A 103 10.85 -36.12 8.69
CA GLU A 103 11.03 -37.27 7.81
C GLU A 103 9.71 -38.02 7.60
N LEU A 104 8.97 -38.31 8.68
CA LEU A 104 7.68 -38.99 8.61
C LEU A 104 6.64 -38.17 7.85
N SER A 105 6.57 -36.86 8.10
CA SER A 105 5.68 -35.94 7.39
C SER A 105 5.91 -35.99 5.88
N ARG A 106 7.18 -35.94 5.45
CA ARG A 106 7.55 -36.06 4.03
C ARG A 106 7.25 -37.43 3.44
N GLU A 107 7.46 -38.52 4.18
CA GLU A 107 7.09 -39.86 3.72
C GLU A 107 5.57 -40.01 3.54
N ILE A 108 4.78 -39.43 4.45
CA ILE A 108 3.33 -39.38 4.31
C ILE A 108 2.98 -38.56 3.06
N LEU A 109 3.55 -37.37 2.89
CA LEU A 109 3.31 -36.49 1.74
C LEU A 109 3.57 -37.19 0.40
N LYS A 110 4.63 -38.01 0.29
CA LYS A 110 5.02 -38.74 -0.93
C LYS A 110 4.47 -40.17 -1.03
N SER A 111 3.54 -40.57 -0.16
CA SER A 111 2.99 -41.93 -0.13
C SER A 111 4.04 -43.06 0.03
N LYS A 112 5.20 -42.78 0.65
CA LYS A 112 6.30 -43.75 0.85
C LYS A 112 6.18 -44.57 2.14
N THR A 113 5.13 -44.34 2.92
CA THR A 113 4.89 -45.08 4.15
C THR A 113 4.32 -46.48 3.86
N PRO A 114 4.83 -47.55 4.52
CA PRO A 114 4.28 -48.90 4.33
C PRO A 114 2.88 -49.09 4.93
N TYR A 115 2.41 -48.13 5.73
CA TYR A 115 1.14 -48.21 6.47
C TYR A 115 -0.06 -47.67 5.68
N ILE A 116 0.18 -46.86 4.65
CA ILE A 116 -0.85 -46.38 3.73
C ILE A 116 -0.53 -47.00 2.36
N PRO A 117 -1.38 -47.90 1.83
CA PRO A 117 -1.17 -48.48 0.51
C PRO A 117 -1.10 -47.38 -0.56
N SER A 118 -0.05 -47.38 -1.37
CA SER A 118 0.11 -46.51 -2.54
C SER A 118 -0.92 -46.84 -3.63
N VAL A 119 -1.28 -48.11 -3.78
CA VAL A 119 -2.33 -48.55 -4.71
C VAL A 119 -3.69 -48.54 -4.00
N ALA A 120 -4.28 -47.36 -3.83
CA ALA A 120 -5.65 -47.23 -3.33
C ALA A 120 -6.66 -47.29 -4.50
N ALA A 121 -7.85 -47.85 -4.26
CA ALA A 121 -8.93 -47.86 -5.26
C ALA A 121 -9.44 -46.44 -5.61
N SER A 122 -9.15 -45.45 -4.77
CA SER A 122 -9.49 -44.05 -4.98
C SER A 122 -8.35 -43.14 -4.50
N THR A 123 -7.90 -42.23 -5.36
CA THR A 123 -6.90 -41.21 -5.04
C THR A 123 -7.40 -40.29 -3.92
N GLU A 124 -8.67 -39.89 -3.95
CA GLU A 124 -9.29 -39.06 -2.90
C GLU A 124 -9.19 -39.75 -1.52
N GLN A 125 -9.52 -41.04 -1.45
CA GLN A 125 -9.45 -41.79 -0.19
C GLN A 125 -8.00 -41.88 0.32
N ASN A 126 -7.02 -42.00 -0.58
CA ASN A 126 -5.60 -41.99 -0.21
C ASN A 126 -5.19 -40.62 0.35
N LEU A 127 -5.53 -39.51 -0.33
CA LEU A 127 -5.24 -38.15 0.12
C LEU A 127 -5.86 -37.88 1.51
N ARG A 128 -7.12 -38.28 1.74
CA ARG A 128 -7.79 -38.14 3.04
C ARG A 128 -7.11 -38.94 4.15
N LYS A 129 -6.63 -40.15 3.86
CA LYS A 129 -5.87 -40.97 4.83
C LYS A 129 -4.53 -40.31 5.19
N ARG A 130 -3.81 -39.78 4.20
CA ARG A 130 -2.56 -39.04 4.42
C ARG A 130 -2.77 -37.76 5.22
N SER A 131 -3.79 -36.96 4.88
CA SER A 131 -4.20 -35.78 5.64
C SER A 131 -4.53 -36.13 7.10
N THR A 132 -5.24 -37.24 7.32
CA THR A 132 -5.53 -37.74 8.68
C THR A 132 -4.26 -38.11 9.43
N ALA A 133 -3.32 -38.80 8.78
CA ALA A 133 -2.04 -39.17 9.39
C ALA A 133 -1.17 -37.96 9.76
N LEU A 134 -1.11 -36.92 8.92
CA LEU A 134 -0.40 -35.66 9.25
C LEU A 134 -1.05 -34.95 10.45
N ARG A 135 -2.39 -34.92 10.51
CA ARG A 135 -3.12 -34.37 11.66
C ARG A 135 -2.92 -35.18 12.93
N ASP A 136 -2.86 -36.51 12.84
CA ASP A 136 -2.57 -37.41 13.95
C ASP A 136 -1.12 -37.22 14.45
N LEU A 137 -0.16 -37.01 13.54
CA LEU A 137 1.22 -36.65 13.87
C LEU A 137 1.28 -35.33 14.64
N ALA A 138 0.62 -34.28 14.15
CA ALA A 138 0.59 -32.99 14.84
C ALA A 138 -0.05 -33.09 16.24
N ARG A 139 -1.18 -33.80 16.37
CA ARG A 139 -1.83 -34.05 17.68
C ARG A 139 -0.92 -34.83 18.64
N TYR A 140 -0.22 -35.83 18.15
CA TYR A 140 0.72 -36.59 18.96
C TYR A 140 1.88 -35.70 19.43
N LEU A 141 2.47 -34.88 18.56
CA LEU A 141 3.54 -33.96 18.90
C LEU A 141 3.09 -32.94 19.96
N LYS A 142 1.93 -32.30 19.78
CA LYS A 142 1.35 -31.35 20.76
C LYS A 142 1.11 -32.01 22.12
N SER A 143 0.51 -33.20 22.15
CA SER A 143 0.23 -33.93 23.40
C SER A 143 1.47 -34.50 24.09
N SER A 144 2.56 -34.74 23.33
CA SER A 144 3.83 -35.22 23.88
C SER A 144 4.61 -34.15 24.65
N GLY A 145 4.26 -32.87 24.48
CA GLY A 145 4.95 -31.74 25.12
C GLY A 145 6.38 -31.51 24.63
N VAL A 146 6.76 -32.07 23.48
CA VAL A 146 8.09 -31.88 22.90
C VAL A 146 8.22 -30.46 22.34
N GLU A 147 9.22 -29.72 22.81
CA GLU A 147 9.52 -28.38 22.31
C GLU A 147 10.24 -28.43 20.96
N LEU A 148 9.47 -28.38 19.88
CA LEU A 148 10.00 -28.27 18.52
C LEU A 148 10.47 -26.84 18.23
N ASP A 149 11.53 -26.69 17.44
CA ASP A 149 11.94 -25.39 16.92
C ASP A 149 10.90 -24.80 15.95
N ARG A 150 10.91 -23.47 15.82
CA ARG A 150 9.94 -22.72 15.02
C ARG A 150 9.90 -23.17 13.56
N ILE A 151 11.06 -23.38 12.94
CA ILE A 151 11.15 -23.76 11.52
C ILE A 151 10.54 -25.13 11.29
N THR A 152 10.78 -26.08 12.20
CA THR A 152 10.16 -27.41 12.15
C THR A 152 8.65 -27.33 12.27
N ARG A 153 8.10 -26.51 13.18
CA ARG A 153 6.64 -26.32 13.32
C ARG A 153 6.01 -25.81 12.03
N TRP A 154 6.60 -24.78 11.42
CA TRP A 154 6.13 -24.23 10.15
C TRP A 154 6.21 -25.23 9.00
N ARG A 155 7.29 -25.99 8.89
CA ARG A 155 7.43 -26.99 7.82
C ARG A 155 6.44 -28.15 7.96
N LEU A 156 6.16 -28.61 9.19
CA LEU A 156 5.13 -29.62 9.44
C LEU A 156 3.73 -29.09 9.07
N LEU A 157 3.45 -27.82 9.38
CA LEU A 157 2.22 -27.15 8.96
C LEU A 157 2.13 -27.09 7.42
N TRP A 158 3.18 -26.68 6.73
CA TRP A 158 3.22 -26.60 5.26
C TRP A 158 2.99 -27.94 4.56
N ASP A 159 3.54 -29.03 5.08
CA ASP A 159 3.29 -30.37 4.51
C ASP A 159 1.79 -30.74 4.62
N ALA A 160 1.13 -30.36 5.71
CA ALA A 160 -0.30 -30.59 5.91
C ALA A 160 -1.18 -29.60 5.10
N GLU A 161 -0.76 -28.35 4.96
CA GLU A 161 -1.37 -27.37 4.05
C GLU A 161 -1.34 -27.90 2.61
N LYS A 162 -0.18 -28.37 2.13
CA LYS A 162 -0.01 -28.96 0.78
C LYS A 162 -0.91 -30.16 0.56
N MET A 163 -1.09 -31.02 1.56
CA MET A 163 -2.00 -32.16 1.47
C MET A 163 -3.47 -31.71 1.34
N THR A 164 -3.84 -30.63 2.03
CA THR A 164 -5.19 -30.05 1.96
C THR A 164 -5.43 -29.38 0.61
N ALA A 165 -4.46 -28.60 0.12
CA ALA A 165 -4.47 -28.03 -1.22
C ALA A 165 -4.58 -29.11 -2.30
N ALA A 166 -3.79 -30.19 -2.20
CA ALA A 166 -3.87 -31.31 -3.13
C ALA A 166 -5.25 -31.97 -3.15
N LEU A 167 -5.90 -32.12 -2.00
CA LEU A 167 -7.26 -32.66 -1.92
C LEU A 167 -8.28 -31.73 -2.64
N ALA A 168 -8.18 -30.41 -2.45
CA ALA A 168 -9.04 -29.45 -3.12
C ALA A 168 -8.86 -29.48 -4.64
N ILE A 169 -7.59 -29.48 -5.10
CA ILE A 169 -7.26 -29.60 -6.52
C ILE A 169 -7.79 -30.90 -7.12
N TRP A 170 -7.56 -32.04 -6.44
CA TRP A 170 -8.04 -33.34 -6.92
C TRP A 170 -9.56 -33.36 -7.09
N ASN A 171 -10.30 -32.79 -6.14
CA ASN A 171 -11.76 -32.76 -6.21
C ASN A 171 -12.28 -31.87 -7.36
N SER A 172 -11.65 -30.73 -7.61
CA SER A 172 -11.96 -29.90 -8.79
C SER A 172 -11.65 -30.66 -10.08
N TYR A 173 -10.46 -31.27 -10.17
CA TYR A 173 -10.05 -32.07 -11.32
C TYR A 173 -11.00 -33.24 -11.62
N ASP A 174 -11.32 -34.05 -10.60
CA ASP A 174 -12.21 -35.21 -10.76
C ASP A 174 -13.63 -34.78 -11.17
N SER A 175 -14.11 -33.65 -10.64
CA SER A 175 -15.37 -33.04 -11.06
C SER A 175 -15.34 -32.63 -12.53
N ILE A 176 -14.29 -31.95 -13.00
CA ILE A 176 -14.14 -31.55 -14.41
C ILE A 176 -14.10 -32.79 -15.31
N ILE A 177 -13.26 -33.77 -14.99
CA ILE A 177 -13.12 -35.01 -15.79
C ILE A 177 -14.43 -35.80 -15.84
N SER A 178 -15.23 -35.79 -14.78
CA SER A 178 -16.53 -36.49 -14.74
C SER A 178 -17.55 -35.90 -15.70
N GLN A 179 -17.42 -34.60 -16.04
CA GLN A 179 -18.32 -33.88 -16.93
C GLN A 179 -17.91 -33.99 -18.41
N LYS A 180 -16.62 -34.24 -18.69
CA LYS A 180 -16.10 -34.35 -20.06
C LYS A 180 -16.34 -35.72 -20.69
N SER A 181 -16.60 -35.73 -22.01
CA SER A 181 -16.74 -36.94 -22.81
C SER A 181 -15.41 -37.72 -22.89
N HIS A 182 -15.43 -39.03 -23.15
CA HIS A 182 -14.23 -39.88 -23.12
C HIS A 182 -13.07 -39.42 -24.04
N GLY A 183 -13.34 -38.65 -25.09
CA GLY A 183 -12.33 -38.13 -26.03
C GLY A 183 -11.80 -36.72 -25.70
N GLU A 184 -12.43 -36.01 -24.77
CA GLU A 184 -12.13 -34.60 -24.43
C GLU A 184 -11.48 -34.44 -23.05
N LYS A 185 -11.01 -35.55 -22.44
CA LYS A 185 -10.45 -35.58 -21.09
C LYS A 185 -9.04 -34.98 -20.94
N ARG A 186 -8.53 -34.30 -21.97
CA ARG A 186 -7.28 -33.56 -21.88
C ARG A 186 -7.58 -32.17 -21.32
N VAL A 187 -7.24 -32.00 -20.06
CA VAL A 187 -7.45 -30.80 -19.23
C VAL A 187 -6.10 -30.25 -18.80
N LEU A 188 -6.08 -29.01 -18.30
CA LEU A 188 -4.91 -28.29 -17.84
C LEU A 188 -4.01 -29.14 -16.95
N LEU A 189 -4.56 -29.88 -16.00
CA LEU A 189 -3.75 -30.67 -15.07
C LEU A 189 -3.00 -31.83 -15.75
N ALA A 190 -3.58 -32.43 -16.78
CA ALA A 190 -2.91 -33.46 -17.58
C ALA A 190 -1.75 -32.84 -18.37
N GLU A 191 -1.97 -31.68 -19.00
CA GLU A 191 -0.92 -30.95 -19.70
C GLU A 191 0.17 -30.47 -18.73
N LEU A 192 -0.20 -30.03 -17.53
CA LEU A 192 0.71 -29.58 -16.49
C LEU A 192 1.68 -30.69 -16.09
N VAL A 193 1.16 -31.89 -15.80
CA VAL A 193 1.99 -33.03 -15.41
C VAL A 193 2.88 -33.50 -16.56
N GLU A 194 2.42 -33.38 -17.82
CA GLU A 194 3.23 -33.67 -19.00
C GLU A 194 4.37 -32.65 -19.18
N PHE A 195 4.10 -31.35 -19.03
CA PHE A 195 5.05 -30.27 -19.33
C PHE A 195 6.00 -29.89 -18.18
N ILE A 196 5.67 -30.23 -16.93
CA ILE A 196 6.64 -30.11 -15.83
C ILE A 196 7.90 -30.90 -16.21
N HIS A 197 9.06 -30.26 -16.07
CA HIS A 197 10.35 -30.84 -16.39
C HIS A 197 10.59 -32.15 -15.61
N GLU A 198 11.22 -33.13 -16.26
CA GLU A 198 11.48 -34.47 -15.72
C GLU A 198 12.27 -34.46 -14.40
N ASP A 199 13.08 -33.44 -14.14
CA ASP A 199 13.83 -33.30 -12.88
C ASP A 199 12.94 -32.97 -11.67
N TRP A 200 11.71 -32.53 -11.93
CA TRP A 200 10.77 -32.05 -10.91
C TRP A 200 9.55 -32.96 -10.72
N LYS A 201 9.52 -34.12 -11.39
CA LYS A 201 8.49 -35.14 -11.23
C LYS A 201 9.09 -36.54 -11.22
N SER A 202 8.42 -37.45 -10.54
CA SER A 202 8.80 -38.86 -10.53
C SER A 202 8.42 -39.50 -11.86
N LYS A 203 9.19 -40.49 -12.34
CA LYS A 203 8.94 -41.16 -13.62
C LYS A 203 8.04 -42.38 -13.41
N PRO A 204 6.81 -42.39 -13.95
CA PRO A 204 5.97 -43.58 -13.89
C PRO A 204 6.61 -44.70 -14.71
N THR A 205 6.43 -45.93 -14.23
CA THR A 205 6.94 -47.13 -14.89
C THR A 205 5.78 -47.94 -15.48
N ASP A 206 5.73 -48.04 -16.81
CA ASP A 206 4.66 -48.78 -17.52
C ASP A 206 4.56 -50.24 -17.06
N GLU A 207 5.70 -50.86 -16.73
CA GLU A 207 5.78 -52.24 -16.24
C GLU A 207 5.10 -52.45 -14.87
N ALA A 208 4.97 -51.38 -14.07
CA ALA A 208 4.28 -51.38 -12.79
C ALA A 208 2.77 -51.06 -12.92
N GLY A 209 2.27 -50.80 -14.14
CA GLY A 209 0.88 -50.45 -14.40
C GLY A 209 0.52 -49.00 -14.09
N GLU A 210 1.52 -48.12 -13.97
CA GLU A 210 1.38 -46.69 -13.62
C GLU A 210 1.02 -45.83 -14.83
N LEU A 211 -0.06 -46.18 -15.53
CA LEU A 211 -0.44 -45.59 -16.82
C LEU A 211 -1.09 -44.19 -16.71
N ASP A 212 -1.53 -43.80 -15.50
CA ASP A 212 -2.16 -42.51 -15.26
C ASP A 212 -1.18 -41.54 -14.60
N HIS A 213 -0.58 -40.68 -15.43
CA HIS A 213 0.41 -39.70 -15.00
C HIS A 213 -0.14 -38.71 -13.96
N VAL A 214 -1.41 -38.29 -14.07
CA VAL A 214 -2.00 -37.32 -13.13
C VAL A 214 -2.18 -37.97 -11.76
N ARG A 215 -2.78 -39.17 -11.73
CA ARG A 215 -2.92 -39.93 -10.47
C ARG A 215 -1.56 -40.21 -9.85
N TYR A 216 -0.60 -40.64 -10.65
CA TYR A 216 0.77 -40.91 -10.19
C TYR A 216 1.40 -39.67 -9.54
N TRP A 217 1.26 -38.50 -10.16
CA TRP A 217 1.77 -37.24 -9.62
C TRP A 217 1.17 -36.90 -8.23
N PHE A 218 -0.14 -37.08 -8.04
CA PHE A 218 -0.76 -36.94 -6.71
C PHE A 218 -0.27 -37.97 -5.69
N MET A 219 0.25 -39.11 -6.12
CA MET A 219 0.77 -40.11 -5.18
C MET A 219 2.19 -39.75 -4.73
N GLU A 220 3.08 -39.40 -5.65
CA GLU A 220 4.52 -39.29 -5.38
C GLU A 220 5.05 -37.86 -5.25
N ASP A 221 4.42 -36.86 -5.89
CA ASP A 221 5.04 -35.56 -6.16
C ASP A 221 4.29 -34.34 -5.56
N ILE A 222 3.35 -34.54 -4.63
CA ILE A 222 2.61 -33.44 -3.96
C ILE A 222 3.55 -32.45 -3.25
N ASP A 223 4.73 -32.90 -2.81
CA ASP A 223 5.70 -32.01 -2.19
C ASP A 223 6.18 -30.88 -3.11
N ARG A 224 6.06 -31.09 -4.43
CA ARG A 224 6.44 -30.16 -5.51
C ARG A 224 5.31 -29.24 -5.96
N LEU A 225 4.23 -29.11 -5.18
CA LEU A 225 3.14 -28.16 -5.45
C LEU A 225 3.63 -26.72 -5.68
N ASP A 226 4.71 -26.34 -5.00
CA ASP A 226 5.38 -25.05 -5.14
C ASP A 226 5.94 -24.80 -6.55
N ILE A 227 6.31 -25.87 -7.26
CA ILE A 227 6.69 -25.80 -8.67
C ILE A 227 5.48 -25.89 -9.57
N ALA A 228 4.52 -26.75 -9.26
CA ALA A 228 3.33 -26.97 -10.10
C ALA A 228 2.46 -25.71 -10.25
N LEU A 229 2.26 -24.95 -9.18
CA LEU A 229 1.42 -23.74 -9.20
C LEU A 229 1.86 -22.69 -10.24
N PRO A 230 3.14 -22.25 -10.27
CA PRO A 230 3.63 -21.35 -11.31
C PRO A 230 3.41 -21.84 -12.75
N TRP A 231 3.35 -23.16 -12.99
CA TRP A 231 3.20 -23.73 -14.33
C TRP A 231 1.79 -23.57 -14.92
N ALA A 232 0.76 -23.35 -14.08
CA ALA A 232 -0.61 -23.12 -14.56
C ALA A 232 -0.67 -21.97 -15.58
N PHE A 233 -0.06 -20.82 -15.27
CA PHE A 233 0.03 -19.70 -16.20
C PHE A 233 0.81 -20.03 -17.47
N GLN A 234 1.87 -20.87 -17.40
CA GLN A 234 2.64 -21.21 -18.60
C GLN A 234 1.78 -21.98 -19.61
N ILE A 235 0.92 -22.88 -19.14
CA ILE A 235 -0.01 -23.64 -19.99
C ILE A 235 -1.01 -22.68 -20.65
N VAL A 236 -1.62 -21.77 -19.88
CA VAL A 236 -2.52 -20.75 -20.43
C VAL A 236 -1.79 -19.88 -21.47
N LYS A 237 -0.54 -19.49 -21.20
CA LYS A 237 0.29 -18.74 -22.15
C LYS A 237 0.54 -19.53 -23.44
N TYR A 238 0.82 -20.82 -23.36
CA TYR A 238 0.98 -21.65 -24.56
C TYR A 238 -0.34 -21.76 -25.35
N ALA A 239 -1.46 -21.97 -24.66
CA ALA A 239 -2.78 -21.97 -25.29
C ALA A 239 -3.10 -20.63 -25.99
N TYR A 240 -2.67 -19.51 -25.39
CA TYR A 240 -2.82 -18.17 -25.95
C TYR A 240 -1.90 -17.90 -27.15
N VAL A 241 -0.64 -18.33 -27.11
CA VAL A 241 0.35 -18.06 -28.19
C VAL A 241 0.16 -18.98 -29.40
N ASP A 242 -0.28 -20.22 -29.20
CA ASP A 242 -0.53 -21.22 -30.25
C ASP A 242 -1.82 -20.92 -31.06
N SER A 243 -2.35 -19.68 -30.99
CA SER A 243 -3.70 -19.29 -31.40
C SER A 243 -3.96 -19.31 -32.92
N LYS A 244 -3.99 -20.52 -33.49
CA LYS A 244 -5.01 -20.95 -34.44
C LYS A 244 -6.28 -21.46 -33.73
N LYS A 245 -6.27 -21.53 -32.39
CA LYS A 245 -7.36 -22.02 -31.54
C LYS A 245 -8.33 -20.90 -31.16
N SER A 246 -9.60 -21.27 -31.01
CA SER A 246 -10.71 -20.37 -30.78
C SER A 246 -10.69 -19.78 -29.35
N PRO A 247 -11.25 -18.58 -29.12
CA PRO A 247 -11.25 -17.92 -27.81
C PRO A 247 -11.80 -18.78 -26.66
N GLU A 248 -12.70 -19.70 -26.98
CA GLU A 248 -13.33 -20.62 -26.02
C GLU A 248 -12.32 -21.58 -25.40
N ILE A 249 -11.35 -22.09 -26.18
CA ILE A 249 -10.33 -23.02 -25.67
C ILE A 249 -9.38 -22.29 -24.69
N VAL A 250 -9.02 -21.05 -25.03
CA VAL A 250 -8.18 -20.23 -24.15
C VAL A 250 -8.94 -19.93 -22.87
N MET A 251 -10.23 -19.62 -22.94
CA MET A 251 -11.06 -19.35 -21.76
C MET A 251 -11.25 -20.60 -20.89
N GLU A 252 -11.46 -21.77 -21.49
CA GLU A 252 -11.55 -23.04 -20.76
C GLU A 252 -10.24 -23.35 -20.04
N THR A 253 -9.09 -23.20 -20.73
CA THR A 253 -7.76 -23.39 -20.13
C THR A 253 -7.52 -22.38 -18.99
N LEU A 254 -7.92 -21.12 -19.19
CA LEU A 254 -7.81 -20.08 -18.16
C LEU A 254 -8.69 -20.36 -16.94
N ASN A 255 -9.92 -20.82 -17.14
CA ASN A 255 -10.82 -21.22 -16.05
C ASN A 255 -10.19 -22.35 -15.23
N GLU A 256 -9.72 -23.41 -15.89
CA GLU A 256 -9.07 -24.53 -15.22
C GLU A 256 -7.80 -24.10 -14.46
N ALA A 257 -7.01 -23.16 -15.01
CA ALA A 257 -5.86 -22.57 -14.33
C ALA A 257 -6.25 -21.72 -13.11
N ASN A 258 -7.35 -20.98 -13.19
CA ASN A 258 -7.86 -20.16 -12.09
C ASN A 258 -8.34 -21.06 -10.95
N GLU A 259 -9.15 -22.08 -11.24
CA GLU A 259 -9.61 -23.05 -10.23
C GLU A 259 -8.44 -23.76 -9.56
N PHE A 260 -7.41 -24.14 -10.33
CA PHE A 260 -6.21 -24.79 -9.81
C PHE A 260 -5.47 -23.92 -8.79
N VAL A 261 -5.20 -22.66 -9.15
CA VAL A 261 -4.43 -21.74 -8.30
C VAL A 261 -5.27 -21.25 -7.11
N ILE A 262 -6.54 -20.90 -7.32
CA ILE A 262 -7.46 -20.48 -6.26
C ILE A 262 -7.64 -21.62 -5.25
N GLY A 263 -8.01 -22.81 -5.72
CA GLY A 263 -8.27 -23.95 -4.85
C GLY A 263 -7.06 -24.36 -4.01
N ALA A 264 -5.85 -24.25 -4.57
CA ALA A 264 -4.62 -24.54 -3.85
C ALA A 264 -4.30 -23.51 -2.76
N LEU A 265 -4.35 -22.22 -3.12
CA LEU A 265 -3.94 -21.13 -2.23
C LEU A 265 -4.99 -20.84 -1.16
N GLU A 266 -6.28 -20.80 -1.52
CA GLU A 266 -7.39 -20.58 -0.58
C GLU A 266 -7.37 -21.69 0.50
N SER A 267 -7.27 -22.96 0.07
CA SER A 267 -7.17 -24.09 1.00
C SER A 267 -5.93 -24.06 1.89
N ALA A 268 -4.80 -23.55 1.38
CA ALA A 268 -3.57 -23.44 2.16
C ALA A 268 -3.68 -22.36 3.23
N PHE A 269 -4.16 -21.17 2.86
CA PHE A 269 -4.35 -20.04 3.78
C PHE A 269 -5.40 -20.36 4.86
N ASP A 270 -6.54 -20.94 4.46
CA ASP A 270 -7.60 -21.33 5.40
C ASP A 270 -7.12 -22.43 6.36
N PHE A 271 -6.35 -23.41 5.86
CA PHE A 271 -5.78 -24.45 6.71
C PHE A 271 -4.83 -23.87 7.75
N ARG A 272 -3.97 -22.92 7.34
CA ARG A 272 -3.00 -22.27 8.22
C ARG A 272 -3.70 -21.54 9.36
N GLU A 273 -4.71 -20.73 9.03
CA GLU A 273 -5.49 -19.97 10.02
C GLU A 273 -6.24 -20.89 10.99
N ALA A 274 -6.84 -21.97 10.49
CA ALA A 274 -7.59 -22.91 11.31
C ALA A 274 -6.71 -23.84 12.18
N ASN A 275 -5.43 -24.03 11.84
CA ASN A 275 -4.60 -25.06 12.48
C ASN A 275 -3.31 -24.54 13.12
N ALA A 276 -2.97 -23.24 13.08
CA ALA A 276 -1.75 -22.71 13.68
C ALA A 276 -1.52 -23.18 15.14
N GLU A 277 -2.57 -23.15 15.96
CA GLU A 277 -2.53 -23.60 17.36
C GLU A 277 -2.19 -25.09 17.50
N LEU A 278 -2.60 -25.94 16.56
CA LEU A 278 -2.30 -27.38 16.59
C LEU A 278 -0.80 -27.66 16.43
N TYR A 279 -0.09 -26.76 15.72
CA TYR A 279 1.34 -26.88 15.45
C TYR A 279 2.19 -26.08 16.43
N GLY A 280 1.60 -25.50 17.48
CA GLY A 280 2.31 -24.70 18.47
C GLY A 280 2.72 -23.32 17.95
N LEU A 281 1.89 -22.72 17.09
CA LEU A 281 2.12 -21.40 16.48
C LEU A 281 1.05 -20.39 16.94
N GLU A 282 0.45 -20.58 18.13
CA GLU A 282 -0.58 -19.69 18.68
C GLU A 282 -0.12 -18.24 18.94
N GLU A 283 1.18 -18.01 19.08
CA GLU A 283 1.74 -16.65 19.25
C GLU A 283 1.93 -15.92 17.92
N GLU A 284 1.84 -16.62 16.78
CA GLU A 284 1.98 -16.04 15.46
C GLU A 284 0.69 -15.34 15.05
N VAL A 285 0.77 -14.03 14.79
CA VAL A 285 -0.39 -13.26 14.33
C VAL A 285 -0.55 -13.41 12.82
N LEU A 286 -1.58 -14.15 12.41
CA LEU A 286 -1.96 -14.32 11.02
C LEU A 286 -3.09 -13.33 10.65
N GLU A 287 -3.01 -12.79 9.45
CA GLU A 287 -4.01 -11.93 8.84
C GLU A 287 -4.36 -12.53 7.47
N HIS A 288 -5.62 -12.95 7.25
CA HIS A 288 -6.05 -13.62 6.01
C HIS A 288 -5.21 -14.85 5.62
N GLY A 289 -4.71 -15.59 6.62
CA GLY A 289 -3.83 -16.75 6.43
C GLY A 289 -2.37 -16.42 6.10
N ILE A 290 -1.93 -15.15 6.17
CA ILE A 290 -0.53 -14.76 6.02
C ILE A 290 0.04 -14.19 7.31
N LEU A 291 1.30 -14.47 7.60
CA LEU A 291 1.96 -13.97 8.80
C LEU A 291 2.15 -12.44 8.73
N THR A 292 1.95 -11.73 9.85
CA THR A 292 2.04 -10.26 9.88
C THR A 292 3.46 -9.74 10.03
N SER A 293 4.32 -10.45 10.75
CA SER A 293 5.70 -10.05 11.07
C SER A 293 6.58 -11.27 11.39
N ASN A 294 7.86 -11.08 11.71
CA ASN A 294 8.77 -12.16 12.14
C ASN A 294 9.08 -13.23 11.07
N TYR A 295 9.34 -12.83 9.83
CA TYR A 295 9.77 -13.76 8.77
C TYR A 295 11.29 -14.07 8.76
N GLY A 296 12.10 -13.39 9.58
CA GLY A 296 13.55 -13.32 9.42
C GLY A 296 14.31 -14.66 9.44
N ASP A 297 13.88 -15.63 10.25
CA ASP A 297 14.46 -16.97 10.34
C ASP A 297 13.71 -18.03 9.51
N LEU A 298 12.59 -17.66 8.88
CA LEU A 298 11.80 -18.60 8.08
C LEU A 298 12.39 -18.77 6.67
N PRO A 299 12.48 -20.01 6.17
CA PRO A 299 12.79 -20.24 4.78
C PRO A 299 11.66 -19.69 3.88
N GLU A 300 11.94 -19.57 2.58
CA GLU A 300 10.95 -19.13 1.60
C GLU A 300 9.66 -19.97 1.69
N ILE A 301 8.54 -19.28 1.84
CA ILE A 301 7.23 -19.92 1.98
C ILE A 301 6.72 -20.34 0.61
N TRP A 302 6.21 -21.56 0.53
CA TRP A 302 5.79 -22.17 -0.73
C TRP A 302 4.60 -21.45 -1.41
N THR A 303 3.74 -20.78 -0.63
CA THR A 303 2.61 -19.96 -1.10
C THR A 303 3.03 -18.61 -1.67
N SER A 304 4.30 -18.20 -1.51
CA SER A 304 4.79 -16.88 -1.93
C SER A 304 6.13 -16.93 -2.67
N GLN A 305 6.43 -18.03 -3.37
CA GLN A 305 7.65 -18.11 -4.18
C GLN A 305 7.66 -17.08 -5.32
N SER A 306 8.83 -16.59 -5.72
CA SER A 306 8.94 -15.49 -6.71
C SER A 306 8.23 -15.81 -8.03
N TYR A 307 8.43 -17.03 -8.56
CA TYR A 307 7.80 -17.46 -9.81
C TYR A 307 6.28 -17.57 -9.69
N LEU A 308 5.77 -18.00 -8.53
CA LEU A 308 4.34 -18.08 -8.27
C LEU A 308 3.72 -16.69 -8.29
N VAL A 309 4.29 -15.75 -7.53
CA VAL A 309 3.81 -14.36 -7.46
C VAL A 309 3.81 -13.71 -8.84
N GLU A 310 4.90 -13.84 -9.61
CA GLU A 310 4.99 -13.26 -10.94
C GLU A 310 4.02 -13.88 -11.95
N ASN A 311 3.85 -15.20 -11.92
CA ASN A 311 2.96 -15.88 -12.86
C ASN A 311 1.49 -15.68 -12.49
N LEU A 312 1.15 -15.59 -11.20
CA LEU A 312 -0.20 -15.26 -10.75
C LEU A 312 -0.59 -13.84 -11.16
N LYS A 313 0.31 -12.85 -11.02
CA LYS A 313 0.08 -11.49 -11.55
C LYS A 313 -0.20 -11.48 -13.06
N LYS A 314 0.58 -12.25 -13.83
CA LYS A 314 0.36 -12.37 -15.27
C LYS A 314 -0.95 -13.09 -15.61
N GLN A 315 -1.35 -14.07 -14.81
CA GLN A 315 -2.62 -14.78 -14.96
C GLN A 315 -3.82 -13.86 -14.68
N ILE A 316 -3.76 -13.05 -13.61
CA ILE A 316 -4.77 -12.01 -13.31
C ILE A 316 -4.89 -11.03 -14.48
N SER A 317 -3.77 -10.48 -14.93
CA SER A 317 -3.74 -9.52 -16.04
C SER A 317 -4.27 -10.13 -17.36
N LEU A 318 -3.94 -11.39 -17.64
CA LEU A 318 -4.46 -12.09 -18.82
C LEU A 318 -5.97 -12.33 -18.70
N ALA A 319 -6.47 -12.72 -17.53
CA ALA A 319 -7.89 -12.87 -17.28
C ALA A 319 -8.66 -11.56 -17.50
N GLN A 320 -8.14 -10.44 -16.99
CA GLN A 320 -8.72 -9.11 -17.23
C GLN A 320 -8.72 -8.74 -18.70
N THR A 321 -7.61 -8.99 -19.40
CA THR A 321 -7.50 -8.72 -20.84
C THR A 321 -8.55 -9.51 -21.62
N PHE A 322 -8.75 -10.79 -21.28
CA PHE A 322 -9.70 -11.66 -21.94
C PHE A 322 -11.15 -11.27 -21.62
N LEU A 323 -11.47 -11.03 -20.35
CA LEU A 323 -12.79 -10.55 -19.93
C LEU A 323 -13.09 -9.19 -20.57
N LYS A 324 -12.14 -8.25 -20.62
CA LYS A 324 -12.35 -6.95 -21.27
C LYS A 324 -12.64 -7.07 -22.77
N ALA A 325 -11.99 -8.01 -23.46
CA ALA A 325 -12.13 -8.19 -24.90
C ALA A 325 -13.44 -8.89 -25.30
N TYR A 326 -13.94 -9.81 -24.46
CA TYR A 326 -15.00 -10.73 -24.84
C TYR A 326 -16.22 -10.70 -23.89
N TRP A 327 -16.16 -10.05 -22.74
CA TRP A 327 -17.32 -9.95 -21.85
C TRP A 327 -18.30 -8.89 -22.36
N ASN A 328 -19.42 -9.34 -22.91
CA ASN A 328 -20.54 -8.51 -23.28
C ASN A 328 -21.84 -9.11 -22.71
N PRO A 329 -22.47 -8.49 -21.68
CA PRO A 329 -23.70 -8.99 -21.08
C PRO A 329 -24.85 -9.21 -22.07
N ALA A 330 -24.87 -8.50 -23.20
CA ALA A 330 -25.89 -8.65 -24.23
C ALA A 330 -25.72 -9.93 -25.07
N GLU A 331 -24.55 -10.56 -25.04
CA GLU A 331 -24.21 -11.71 -25.89
C GLU A 331 -24.46 -13.04 -25.17
N GLN A 332 -25.10 -13.98 -25.86
CA GLN A 332 -25.56 -15.23 -25.26
C GLN A 332 -24.42 -16.14 -24.78
N TYR A 333 -23.24 -16.09 -25.42
CA TYR A 333 -22.08 -16.86 -24.94
C TYR A 333 -21.47 -16.27 -23.65
N CYS A 334 -21.69 -14.99 -23.32
CA CYS A 334 -21.31 -14.46 -22.00
C CYS A 334 -22.30 -14.88 -20.92
N GLN A 335 -23.52 -15.23 -21.34
CA GLN A 335 -24.51 -15.87 -20.49
C GLN A 335 -24.24 -17.38 -20.33
N ASP A 336 -23.31 -17.95 -21.10
CA ASP A 336 -22.76 -19.28 -20.88
C ASP A 336 -22.18 -19.39 -19.45
N GLY A 337 -22.24 -20.60 -18.89
CA GLY A 337 -21.79 -20.86 -17.54
C GLY A 337 -20.31 -20.52 -17.34
N LEU A 338 -19.47 -20.76 -18.35
CA LEU A 338 -18.01 -20.61 -18.25
C LEU A 338 -17.56 -19.15 -18.11
N TRP A 339 -18.01 -18.26 -19.01
CA TRP A 339 -17.62 -16.85 -18.99
C TRP A 339 -18.09 -16.15 -17.71
N ARG A 340 -19.33 -16.42 -17.30
CA ARG A 340 -19.86 -15.93 -16.02
C ARG A 340 -19.04 -16.48 -14.85
N LYS A 341 -18.71 -17.77 -14.86
CA LYS A 341 -17.89 -18.38 -13.80
C LYS A 341 -16.53 -17.70 -13.66
N VAL A 342 -15.81 -17.49 -14.76
CA VAL A 342 -14.49 -16.82 -14.73
C VAL A 342 -14.61 -15.38 -14.24
N LYS A 343 -15.69 -14.68 -14.61
CA LYS A 343 -15.99 -13.33 -14.12
C LYS A 343 -16.25 -13.34 -12.60
N ASP A 344 -17.11 -14.23 -12.11
CA ASP A 344 -17.50 -14.29 -10.70
C ASP A 344 -16.34 -14.79 -9.80
N GLU A 345 -15.47 -15.67 -10.31
CA GLU A 345 -14.27 -16.14 -9.60
C GLU A 345 -13.09 -15.15 -9.68
N HIS A 346 -13.19 -14.10 -10.49
CA HIS A 346 -12.08 -13.17 -10.70
C HIS A 346 -11.70 -12.39 -9.42
N GLU A 347 -12.68 -12.06 -8.57
CA GLU A 347 -12.45 -11.46 -7.25
C GLU A 347 -11.52 -12.34 -6.41
N LYS A 348 -11.80 -13.65 -6.35
CA LYS A 348 -10.98 -14.62 -5.61
C LYS A 348 -9.58 -14.74 -6.17
N LEU A 349 -9.43 -14.68 -7.50
CA LEU A 349 -8.12 -14.70 -8.13
C LEU A 349 -7.27 -13.49 -7.72
N ILE A 350 -7.87 -12.30 -7.68
CA ILE A 350 -7.20 -11.06 -7.24
C ILE A 350 -6.84 -11.17 -5.75
N ASP A 351 -7.77 -11.61 -4.90
CA ASP A 351 -7.53 -11.87 -3.47
C ASP A 351 -6.32 -12.79 -3.25
N MET A 352 -6.24 -13.92 -3.96
CA MET A 352 -5.07 -14.81 -3.90
C MET A 352 -3.79 -14.12 -4.36
N GLY A 353 -3.86 -13.30 -5.41
CA GLY A 353 -2.73 -12.48 -5.89
C GLY A 353 -2.22 -11.50 -4.84
N ILE A 354 -3.13 -10.81 -4.15
CA ILE A 354 -2.82 -9.86 -3.08
C ILE A 354 -2.16 -10.58 -1.91
N ARG A 355 -2.78 -11.66 -1.40
CA ARG A 355 -2.25 -12.42 -0.26
C ARG A 355 -0.85 -12.98 -0.55
N CYS A 356 -0.66 -13.61 -1.71
CA CYS A 356 0.65 -14.16 -2.10
C CYS A 356 1.71 -13.08 -2.26
N THR A 357 1.36 -11.93 -2.86
CA THR A 357 2.31 -10.84 -3.05
C THR A 357 2.65 -10.17 -1.72
N ARG A 358 1.67 -9.95 -0.82
CA ARG A 358 1.91 -9.38 0.51
C ARG A 358 2.76 -10.31 1.38
N GLU A 359 2.50 -11.61 1.37
CA GLU A 359 3.35 -12.60 2.06
C GLU A 359 4.80 -12.53 1.54
N ARG A 360 4.98 -12.39 0.22
CA ARG A 360 6.31 -12.23 -0.37
C ARG A 360 6.99 -10.94 0.07
N ILE A 361 6.30 -9.80 0.00
CA ILE A 361 6.84 -8.49 0.42
C ILE A 361 7.28 -8.55 1.89
N ARG A 362 6.43 -9.10 2.77
CA ARG A 362 6.73 -9.24 4.20
C ARG A 362 7.94 -10.16 4.44
N TRP A 363 8.04 -11.27 3.70
CA TRP A 363 9.21 -12.15 3.78
C TRP A 363 10.48 -11.47 3.27
N GLU A 364 10.43 -10.78 2.13
CA GLU A 364 11.57 -10.07 1.53
C GLU A 364 12.07 -8.92 2.42
N ASP A 365 11.17 -8.14 3.04
CA ASP A 365 11.53 -7.03 3.92
C ASP A 365 12.19 -7.50 5.22
N ALA A 366 11.79 -8.67 5.74
CA ALA A 366 12.38 -9.25 6.94
C ALA A 366 13.80 -9.82 6.75
N GLN A 367 14.26 -10.05 5.51
CA GLN A 367 15.59 -10.61 5.26
C GLN A 367 16.70 -9.64 5.63
N GLU A 368 17.87 -10.11 6.05
CA GLU A 368 19.02 -9.23 6.37
C GLU A 368 19.65 -8.58 5.12
N ASN A 369 19.45 -9.18 3.95
CA ASN A 369 20.07 -8.74 2.70
C ASN A 369 19.41 -7.46 2.14
N LEU A 370 20.19 -6.38 2.06
CA LEU A 370 19.75 -5.08 1.53
C LEU A 370 19.19 -5.14 0.09
N ALA A 371 19.74 -6.01 -0.78
CA ALA A 371 19.25 -6.15 -2.15
C ALA A 371 17.84 -6.76 -2.18
N ILE A 372 17.55 -7.72 -1.29
CA ILE A 372 16.22 -8.33 -1.15
C ILE A 372 15.23 -7.31 -0.59
N ARG A 373 15.61 -6.52 0.42
CA ARG A 373 14.75 -5.43 0.94
C ARG A 373 14.44 -4.36 -0.10
N HIS A 374 15.40 -4.04 -0.97
CA HIS A 374 15.16 -3.11 -2.07
C HIS A 374 14.16 -3.68 -3.08
N GLN A 375 14.25 -4.98 -3.38
CA GLN A 375 13.25 -5.68 -4.20
C GLN A 375 11.87 -5.64 -3.55
N ALA A 376 11.77 -5.80 -2.22
CA ALA A 376 10.51 -5.69 -1.48
C ALA A 376 9.81 -4.34 -1.72
N ARG A 377 10.54 -3.23 -1.59
CA ARG A 377 10.00 -1.86 -1.81
C ARG A 377 9.55 -1.63 -3.26
N GLN A 378 10.32 -2.14 -4.23
CA GLN A 378 9.92 -2.07 -5.63
C GLN A 378 8.65 -2.88 -5.88
N ARG A 379 8.58 -4.09 -5.30
CA ARG A 379 7.41 -4.96 -5.39
C ARG A 379 6.19 -4.34 -4.74
N GLU A 380 6.33 -3.72 -3.57
CA GLU A 380 5.27 -2.99 -2.87
C GLU A 380 4.71 -1.84 -3.71
N SER A 381 5.60 -1.02 -4.28
CA SER A 381 5.18 0.07 -5.19
C SER A 381 4.44 -0.47 -6.42
N SER A 382 4.95 -1.56 -7.02
CA SER A 382 4.27 -2.21 -8.16
C SER A 382 2.93 -2.83 -7.78
N GLN A 383 2.79 -3.31 -6.55
CA GLN A 383 1.59 -3.95 -6.04
C GLN A 383 0.49 -2.93 -5.78
N MET A 384 0.81 -1.78 -5.18
CA MET A 384 -0.14 -0.70 -4.96
C MET A 384 -0.80 -0.22 -6.27
N ILE A 385 -0.02 -0.10 -7.34
CA ILE A 385 -0.54 0.27 -8.67
C ILE A 385 -1.41 -0.85 -9.26
N ALA A 386 -0.97 -2.10 -9.15
CA ALA A 386 -1.70 -3.26 -9.66
C ALA A 386 -3.06 -3.38 -8.94
N GLU A 387 -3.07 -3.41 -7.62
CA GLU A 387 -4.27 -3.49 -6.77
C GLU A 387 -5.29 -2.41 -7.10
N ASP A 388 -4.85 -1.16 -7.24
CA ASP A 388 -5.74 -0.05 -7.62
C ASP A 388 -6.40 -0.31 -8.97
N SER A 389 -5.62 -0.71 -9.97
CA SER A 389 -6.12 -0.96 -11.32
C SER A 389 -7.03 -2.19 -11.40
N GLU A 390 -6.67 -3.28 -10.71
CA GLU A 390 -7.35 -4.57 -10.76
C GLU A 390 -8.71 -4.51 -10.05
N ILE A 391 -8.76 -3.84 -8.89
CA ILE A 391 -10.01 -3.68 -8.13
C ILE A 391 -10.93 -2.66 -8.81
N LYS A 392 -10.39 -1.59 -9.40
CA LYS A 392 -11.21 -0.67 -10.23
C LYS A 392 -11.79 -1.38 -11.45
N PHE A 393 -11.06 -2.30 -12.07
CA PHE A 393 -11.55 -3.11 -13.18
C PHE A 393 -12.73 -4.00 -12.75
N LEU A 394 -12.67 -4.65 -11.57
CA LEU A 394 -13.80 -5.39 -11.01
C LEU A 394 -15.06 -4.51 -10.91
N ALA A 395 -14.92 -3.32 -10.30
CA ALA A 395 -16.05 -2.43 -10.08
C ALA A 395 -16.63 -1.87 -11.39
N LYS A 396 -15.77 -1.34 -12.28
CA LYS A 396 -16.19 -0.54 -13.44
C LYS A 396 -16.42 -1.34 -14.70
N ASP A 397 -15.49 -2.22 -15.05
CA ASP A 397 -15.53 -2.98 -16.30
C ASP A 397 -16.37 -4.27 -16.15
N LEU A 398 -16.23 -4.99 -15.04
CA LEU A 398 -17.01 -6.21 -14.79
C LEU A 398 -18.37 -5.96 -14.11
N GLN A 399 -18.63 -4.73 -13.66
CA GLN A 399 -19.88 -4.36 -12.96
C GLN A 399 -20.10 -5.20 -11.69
N LEU A 400 -19.04 -5.43 -10.93
CA LEU A 400 -19.04 -6.13 -9.63
C LEU A 400 -18.56 -5.17 -8.51
N PRO A 401 -19.30 -4.08 -8.23
CA PRO A 401 -18.85 -3.06 -7.28
C PRO A 401 -18.89 -3.55 -5.83
N ASP A 402 -19.82 -4.43 -5.45
CA ASP A 402 -19.93 -4.91 -4.07
C ASP A 402 -18.75 -5.82 -3.71
N GLU A 403 -18.35 -6.69 -4.63
CA GLU A 403 -17.17 -7.55 -4.54
C GLU A 403 -15.89 -6.70 -4.49
N ALA A 404 -15.78 -5.70 -5.37
CA ALA A 404 -14.63 -4.78 -5.38
C ALA A 404 -14.50 -3.97 -4.07
N ILE A 405 -15.61 -3.47 -3.54
CA ILE A 405 -15.65 -2.78 -2.25
C ILE A 405 -15.25 -3.74 -1.12
N ALA A 406 -15.78 -4.96 -1.10
CA ALA A 406 -15.46 -5.96 -0.08
C ALA A 406 -13.97 -6.33 -0.11
N LEU A 407 -13.39 -6.50 -1.30
CA LEU A 407 -12.00 -6.84 -1.48
C LEU A 407 -11.06 -5.69 -1.05
N ALA A 408 -11.38 -4.45 -1.44
CA ALA A 408 -10.61 -3.28 -1.02
C ALA A 408 -10.69 -3.06 0.49
N GLU A 409 -11.86 -3.27 1.11
CA GLU A 409 -12.07 -3.18 2.55
C GLU A 409 -11.33 -4.29 3.31
N LYS A 410 -11.32 -5.52 2.77
CA LYS A 410 -10.63 -6.67 3.35
C LYS A 410 -9.12 -6.45 3.47
N HIS A 411 -8.52 -5.88 2.44
CA HIS A 411 -7.08 -5.63 2.37
C HIS A 411 -6.66 -4.23 2.77
N GLU A 412 -7.60 -3.39 3.21
CA GLU A 412 -7.37 -2.01 3.64
C GLU A 412 -6.74 -1.13 2.54
N ILE A 413 -7.18 -1.32 1.29
CA ILE A 413 -6.73 -0.55 0.12
C ILE A 413 -7.61 0.72 0.02
N LEU A 414 -7.38 1.63 0.97
CA LEU A 414 -8.32 2.73 1.27
C LEU A 414 -8.49 3.74 0.13
N ALA A 415 -7.42 4.08 -0.59
CA ALA A 415 -7.49 5.01 -1.73
C ALA A 415 -8.38 4.46 -2.86
N THR A 416 -8.23 3.18 -3.18
CA THR A 416 -9.05 2.50 -4.19
C THR A 416 -10.49 2.34 -3.70
N LEU A 417 -10.69 1.99 -2.43
CA LEU A 417 -12.02 1.93 -1.80
C LEU A 417 -12.76 3.27 -1.88
N ALA A 418 -12.09 4.38 -1.56
CA ALA A 418 -12.65 5.73 -1.69
C ALA A 418 -13.04 6.03 -3.15
N SER A 419 -12.15 5.72 -4.09
CA SER A 419 -12.40 5.93 -5.52
C SER A 419 -13.63 5.17 -6.04
N ILE A 420 -13.81 3.92 -5.61
CA ILE A 420 -14.93 3.08 -6.00
C ILE A 420 -16.23 3.56 -5.34
N LEU A 421 -16.20 3.86 -4.04
CA LEU A 421 -17.39 4.37 -3.34
C LEU A 421 -17.87 5.70 -3.92
N ASN A 422 -16.95 6.63 -4.23
CA ASN A 422 -17.32 7.89 -4.87
C ASN A 422 -17.89 7.67 -6.28
N TYR A 423 -17.25 6.81 -7.08
CA TYR A 423 -17.76 6.46 -8.41
C TYR A 423 -19.20 5.91 -8.36
N GLU A 424 -19.46 4.97 -7.45
CA GLU A 424 -20.79 4.38 -7.25
C GLU A 424 -21.81 5.41 -6.74
N LEU A 425 -21.42 6.27 -5.80
CA LEU A 425 -22.28 7.34 -5.29
C LEU A 425 -22.72 8.29 -6.42
N ASN A 426 -21.78 8.69 -7.29
CA ASN A 426 -22.06 9.56 -8.43
C ASN A 426 -22.97 8.87 -9.47
N GLN A 427 -22.73 7.60 -9.78
CA GLN A 427 -23.58 6.84 -10.69
C GLN A 427 -25.04 6.74 -10.20
N TYR A 428 -25.25 6.50 -8.90
CA TYR A 428 -26.60 6.39 -8.33
C TYR A 428 -27.24 7.76 -8.04
N SER A 429 -26.47 8.81 -7.80
CA SER A 429 -26.99 10.17 -7.64
C SER A 429 -27.55 10.69 -8.98
N GLU A 430 -26.84 10.46 -10.10
CA GLU A 430 -27.31 10.77 -11.45
C GLU A 430 -28.63 10.06 -11.76
N ARG A 431 -28.72 8.76 -11.46
CA ARG A 431 -29.95 7.97 -11.67
C ARG A 431 -31.13 8.46 -10.83
N THR A 432 -30.85 8.98 -9.63
CA THR A 432 -31.88 9.54 -8.75
C THR A 432 -32.48 10.84 -9.31
N ASN A 433 -31.64 11.64 -9.97
CA ASN A 433 -31.97 12.97 -10.49
C ASN A 433 -32.47 12.96 -11.95
N ASP A 434 -32.31 11.86 -12.70
CA ASP A 434 -32.85 11.73 -14.05
C ASP A 434 -34.33 11.30 -14.04
N PHE A 435 -35.22 12.29 -14.14
CA PHE A 435 -36.69 12.09 -14.24
C PHE A 435 -37.15 11.65 -15.64
N THR A 436 -36.28 11.70 -16.64
CA THR A 436 -36.66 11.48 -18.05
C THR A 436 -36.46 10.04 -18.49
N ARG A 437 -35.42 9.36 -17.97
CA ARG A 437 -35.08 7.99 -18.35
C ARG A 437 -35.49 6.93 -17.33
N ASN A 438 -35.59 7.28 -16.05
CA ASN A 438 -35.78 6.30 -14.97
C ASN A 438 -37.21 6.33 -14.41
N SER A 439 -37.77 5.14 -14.16
CA SER A 439 -39.07 5.03 -13.51
C SER A 439 -38.99 5.47 -12.04
N ASP A 440 -40.15 5.79 -11.43
CA ASP A 440 -40.19 6.12 -10.01
C ASP A 440 -39.66 4.98 -9.12
N ALA A 441 -39.88 3.73 -9.53
CA ALA A 441 -39.35 2.56 -8.84
C ALA A 441 -37.82 2.49 -8.90
N ASP A 442 -37.23 2.72 -10.07
CA ASP A 442 -35.78 2.72 -10.26
C ASP A 442 -35.12 3.85 -9.47
N ARG A 443 -35.76 5.03 -9.43
CA ARG A 443 -35.30 6.17 -8.63
C ARG A 443 -35.38 5.90 -7.14
N GLN A 444 -36.41 5.20 -6.67
CA GLN A 444 -36.51 4.81 -5.27
C GLN A 444 -35.45 3.77 -4.89
N GLN A 445 -35.15 2.84 -5.79
CA GLN A 445 -34.06 1.87 -5.61
C GLN A 445 -32.70 2.57 -5.59
N ALA A 446 -32.44 3.52 -6.51
CA ALA A 446 -31.21 4.31 -6.54
C ALA A 446 -31.03 5.10 -5.24
N LYS A 447 -32.08 5.77 -4.75
CA LYS A 447 -32.06 6.46 -3.44
C LYS A 447 -31.73 5.53 -2.28
N ALA A 448 -32.29 4.31 -2.27
CA ALA A 448 -31.99 3.33 -1.23
C ALA A 448 -30.52 2.91 -1.28
N ARG A 449 -29.97 2.69 -2.49
CA ARG A 449 -28.56 2.34 -2.69
C ARG A 449 -27.62 3.47 -2.28
N THR A 450 -27.90 4.72 -2.66
CA THR A 450 -27.10 5.90 -2.23
C THR A 450 -27.02 5.98 -0.70
N LYS A 451 -28.13 5.76 0.02
CA LYS A 451 -28.13 5.76 1.49
C LYS A 451 -27.26 4.64 2.08
N LEU A 452 -27.25 3.45 1.46
CA LEU A 452 -26.40 2.35 1.90
C LEU A 452 -24.91 2.68 1.69
N LEU A 453 -24.56 3.26 0.55
CA LEU A 453 -23.18 3.67 0.23
C LEU A 453 -22.70 4.80 1.17
N GLN A 454 -23.53 5.81 1.42
CA GLN A 454 -23.24 6.87 2.40
C GLN A 454 -23.03 6.31 3.81
N LYS A 455 -23.86 5.34 4.22
CA LYS A 455 -23.66 4.64 5.49
C LYS A 455 -22.31 3.92 5.50
N LYS A 456 -21.94 3.26 4.41
CA LYS A 456 -20.67 2.54 4.29
C LYS A 456 -19.46 3.49 4.38
N VAL A 457 -19.52 4.66 3.73
CA VAL A 457 -18.51 5.73 3.89
C VAL A 457 -18.37 6.13 5.35
N ASN A 458 -19.48 6.37 6.05
CA ASN A 458 -19.48 6.73 7.47
C ASN A 458 -18.92 5.61 8.37
N ASP A 459 -19.23 4.35 8.06
CA ASP A 459 -18.69 3.20 8.80
C ASP A 459 -17.18 3.05 8.57
N CYS A 460 -16.66 3.40 7.39
CA CYS A 460 -15.21 3.44 7.12
C CYS A 460 -14.48 4.48 7.99
N PHE A 461 -15.06 5.67 8.19
CA PHE A 461 -14.50 6.65 9.14
C PHE A 461 -14.42 6.13 10.57
N ARG A 462 -15.38 5.29 11.00
CA ARG A 462 -15.36 4.68 12.34
C ARG A 462 -14.36 3.56 12.46
N ARG A 463 -14.18 2.76 11.39
CA ARG A 463 -13.34 1.56 11.38
C ARG A 463 -11.86 1.88 11.16
N PHE A 464 -11.56 2.75 10.21
CA PHE A 464 -10.20 3.04 9.75
C PHE A 464 -9.69 4.44 10.16
N GLY A 465 -10.57 5.31 10.67
CA GLY A 465 -10.18 6.60 11.24
C GLY A 465 -9.43 7.51 10.25
N MET A 466 -8.25 7.98 10.67
CA MET A 466 -7.48 9.01 9.96
C MET A 466 -6.89 8.51 8.63
N ASP A 467 -6.57 7.22 8.50
CA ASP A 467 -6.02 6.66 7.27
C ASP A 467 -7.08 6.68 6.15
N TRP A 468 -8.33 6.35 6.50
CA TRP A 468 -9.46 6.48 5.60
C TRP A 468 -9.76 7.95 5.28
N ALA A 469 -9.78 8.81 6.30
CA ALA A 469 -10.03 10.23 6.10
C ALA A 469 -9.02 10.86 5.13
N SER A 470 -7.73 10.51 5.28
CA SER A 470 -6.68 11.00 4.39
C SER A 470 -6.91 10.55 2.95
N ALA A 471 -7.19 9.26 2.74
CA ALA A 471 -7.46 8.71 1.41
C ALA A 471 -8.72 9.32 0.76
N PHE A 472 -9.78 9.50 1.55
CA PHE A 472 -11.04 10.11 1.10
C PHE A 472 -10.85 11.58 0.72
N TYR A 473 -10.23 12.40 1.57
CA TYR A 473 -10.02 13.82 1.28
C TYR A 473 -9.03 14.07 0.14
N GLU A 474 -7.98 13.24 0.01
CA GLU A 474 -7.11 13.31 -1.17
C GLU A 474 -7.88 13.08 -2.48
N LEU A 475 -8.81 12.14 -2.50
CA LEU A 475 -9.67 11.88 -3.65
C LEU A 475 -10.60 13.07 -3.95
N GLU A 476 -11.28 13.60 -2.93
CA GLU A 476 -12.19 14.74 -3.09
C GLU A 476 -11.46 15.98 -3.63
N ILE A 477 -10.23 16.21 -3.17
CA ILE A 477 -9.36 17.29 -3.68
C ILE A 477 -8.97 17.01 -5.15
N GLN A 478 -8.65 15.77 -5.51
CA GLN A 478 -8.30 15.41 -6.89
C GLN A 478 -9.48 15.60 -7.87
N ILE A 479 -10.71 15.48 -7.39
CA ILE A 479 -11.95 15.62 -8.18
C ILE A 479 -12.48 17.06 -8.16
N ASP A 480 -11.74 17.99 -7.52
CA ASP A 480 -12.09 19.41 -7.39
C ASP A 480 -13.40 19.67 -6.61
N SER A 481 -13.79 18.74 -5.72
CA SER A 481 -14.98 18.87 -4.86
C SER A 481 -14.69 19.52 -3.50
N MET A 482 -13.72 20.44 -3.47
CA MET A 482 -13.25 21.06 -2.23
C MET A 482 -14.35 21.90 -1.54
N SER A 483 -15.27 22.49 -2.31
CA SER A 483 -16.39 23.27 -1.75
C SER A 483 -17.38 22.40 -0.99
N GLU A 484 -17.75 21.24 -1.56
CA GLU A 484 -18.68 20.31 -0.92
C GLU A 484 -18.05 19.73 0.35
N LEU A 485 -16.74 19.48 0.32
CA LEU A 485 -15.99 18.96 1.45
C LEU A 485 -16.03 19.89 2.68
N LEU A 486 -16.02 21.21 2.48
CA LEU A 486 -16.11 22.19 3.57
C LEU A 486 -17.52 22.26 4.18
N ASP A 487 -18.57 22.04 3.39
CA ASP A 487 -19.95 22.25 3.80
C ASP A 487 -20.72 20.96 4.21
N GLU A 488 -20.37 19.80 3.64
CA GLU A 488 -21.24 18.60 3.66
C GLU A 488 -20.97 17.60 4.81
N PHE A 489 -19.86 17.71 5.56
CA PHE A 489 -19.47 16.70 6.56
C PHE A 489 -19.27 17.20 8.01
N PRO A 490 -20.31 17.74 8.69
CA PRO A 490 -20.16 18.30 10.04
C PRO A 490 -19.65 17.30 11.09
N SER A 491 -19.99 16.02 10.97
CA SER A 491 -19.61 14.97 11.93
C SER A 491 -18.18 14.46 11.76
N GLN A 492 -17.52 14.75 10.63
CA GLN A 492 -16.16 14.31 10.31
C GLN A 492 -15.17 15.48 10.25
N MET A 493 -15.63 16.69 10.62
CA MET A 493 -14.83 17.93 10.62
C MET A 493 -13.51 17.82 11.39
N GLU A 494 -13.45 17.01 12.46
CA GLU A 494 -12.21 16.80 13.22
C GLU A 494 -11.11 16.16 12.36
N TYR A 495 -11.45 15.13 11.58
CA TYR A 495 -10.51 14.48 10.66
C TYR A 495 -10.04 15.43 9.57
N LEU A 496 -10.95 16.23 9.01
CA LEU A 496 -10.60 17.24 8.01
C LEU A 496 -9.62 18.28 8.58
N THR A 497 -9.90 18.74 9.81
CA THR A 497 -9.04 19.70 10.49
C THR A 497 -7.63 19.14 10.69
N GLU A 498 -7.52 17.89 11.14
CA GLU A 498 -6.22 17.22 11.31
C GLU A 498 -5.50 17.02 9.96
N PHE A 499 -6.23 16.65 8.90
CA PHE A 499 -5.70 16.44 7.56
C PHE A 499 -5.08 17.73 7.00
N LEU A 500 -5.84 18.83 7.03
CA LEU A 500 -5.39 20.13 6.52
C LEU A 500 -4.21 20.69 7.33
N ARG A 501 -4.19 20.49 8.65
CA ARG A 501 -3.07 20.93 9.50
C ARG A 501 -1.77 20.20 9.23
N LYS A 502 -1.82 18.91 8.90
CA LYS A 502 -0.62 18.11 8.58
C LYS A 502 -0.01 18.47 7.22
N ARG A 503 -0.78 19.10 6.32
CA ARG A 503 -0.43 19.30 4.92
C ARG A 503 -0.37 20.78 4.54
N PRO A 504 0.80 21.42 4.67
CA PRO A 504 0.93 22.85 4.41
C PRO A 504 0.76 23.22 2.92
N GLU A 505 0.81 22.25 2.01
CA GLU A 505 0.41 22.44 0.61
C GLU A 505 -1.05 22.91 0.46
N PHE A 506 -1.93 22.54 1.39
CA PHE A 506 -3.33 22.95 1.38
C PHE A 506 -3.58 24.22 2.22
N ALA A 507 -2.54 25.00 2.53
CA ALA A 507 -2.65 26.20 3.36
C ALA A 507 -3.72 27.19 2.83
N LYS A 508 -3.85 27.36 1.50
CA LYS A 508 -4.84 28.24 0.84
C LYS A 508 -6.29 27.90 1.18
N VAL A 509 -6.56 26.65 1.54
CA VAL A 509 -7.90 26.17 1.93
C VAL A 509 -8.00 25.97 3.43
N SER A 510 -6.91 25.52 4.06
CA SER A 510 -6.82 25.29 5.51
C SER A 510 -7.21 26.54 6.32
N TRP A 511 -6.75 27.74 5.93
CA TRP A 511 -7.10 28.95 6.67
C TRP A 511 -8.60 29.28 6.61
N ILE A 512 -9.27 28.95 5.50
CA ILE A 512 -10.72 29.17 5.33
C ILE A 512 -11.45 28.28 6.34
N HIS A 513 -11.13 26.98 6.33
CA HIS A 513 -11.71 25.98 7.23
C HIS A 513 -11.53 26.34 8.71
N GLU A 514 -10.33 26.80 9.11
CA GLU A 514 -10.04 27.21 10.48
C GLU A 514 -10.88 28.41 10.93
N ILE A 515 -11.13 29.38 10.04
CA ILE A 515 -11.93 30.57 10.37
C ILE A 515 -13.43 30.26 10.38
N THR A 516 -13.94 29.52 9.40
CA THR A 516 -15.38 29.29 9.23
C THR A 516 -15.96 28.33 10.27
N HIS A 517 -15.24 27.26 10.62
CA HIS A 517 -15.78 26.21 11.49
C HIS A 517 -15.16 26.16 12.88
N GLN A 518 -13.85 26.37 13.01
CA GLN A 518 -13.12 26.15 14.28
C GLN A 518 -12.96 27.42 15.12
N GLY A 519 -13.18 28.62 14.54
CA GLY A 519 -12.79 29.89 15.20
C GLY A 519 -11.30 29.98 15.50
N GLY A 520 -10.48 29.16 14.81
CA GLY A 520 -9.06 28.93 15.05
C GLY A 520 -8.18 30.01 14.46
N PHE A 521 -8.39 31.28 14.84
CA PHE A 521 -7.67 32.43 14.28
C PHE A 521 -6.15 32.30 14.36
N ASP A 522 -5.62 31.59 15.37
CA ASP A 522 -4.17 31.40 15.53
C ASP A 522 -3.54 30.44 14.50
N HIS A 523 -4.24 29.34 14.19
CA HIS A 523 -3.81 28.38 13.18
C HIS A 523 -3.93 29.00 11.78
N ALA A 524 -5.05 29.67 11.50
CA ALA A 524 -5.25 30.41 10.26
C ALA A 524 -4.16 31.49 10.06
N ALA A 525 -3.82 32.24 11.12
CA ALA A 525 -2.75 33.21 11.08
C ALA A 525 -1.40 32.57 10.74
N THR A 526 -1.06 31.46 11.38
CA THR A 526 0.21 30.77 11.14
C THR A 526 0.30 30.26 9.71
N ALA A 527 -0.77 29.65 9.18
CA ALA A 527 -0.82 29.16 7.80
C ALA A 527 -0.68 30.30 6.77
N LEU A 528 -1.42 31.39 6.94
CA LEU A 528 -1.40 32.55 6.04
C LEU A 528 -0.06 33.30 6.07
N LEU A 529 0.54 33.44 7.24
CA LEU A 529 1.85 34.09 7.38
C LEU A 529 2.97 33.21 6.78
N ASP A 530 2.93 31.88 6.97
CA ASP A 530 3.91 30.97 6.34
C ASP A 530 3.80 31.01 4.81
N LEU A 531 2.57 30.94 4.29
CA LEU A 531 2.26 30.99 2.86
C LEU A 531 2.76 32.30 2.22
N GLY A 532 2.33 33.44 2.77
CA GLY A 532 2.67 34.75 2.24
C GLY A 532 4.15 35.11 2.41
N LEU A 533 4.83 34.66 3.47
CA LEU A 533 6.25 34.98 3.68
C LEU A 533 7.19 34.09 2.86
N LYS A 534 6.87 32.81 2.67
CA LYS A 534 7.84 31.82 2.12
C LYS A 534 7.51 31.30 0.73
N ARG A 535 6.23 31.22 0.36
CA ARG A 535 5.80 30.44 -0.83
C ARG A 535 5.18 31.32 -1.90
N GLU A 536 4.39 32.33 -1.53
CA GLU A 536 3.62 33.12 -2.49
C GLU A 536 4.49 34.10 -3.29
N GLN A 537 4.28 34.08 -4.60
CA GLN A 537 5.00 34.87 -5.61
C GLN A 537 4.09 35.91 -6.27
N ASP A 538 2.78 35.66 -6.34
CA ASP A 538 1.84 36.64 -6.86
C ASP A 538 1.65 37.79 -5.85
N ILE A 539 1.79 39.03 -6.32
CA ILE A 539 1.76 40.22 -5.45
C ILE A 539 0.40 40.38 -4.77
N TRP A 540 -0.69 40.10 -5.49
CA TRP A 540 -2.05 40.27 -4.98
C TRP A 540 -2.34 39.22 -3.91
N SER A 541 -2.07 37.95 -4.20
CA SER A 541 -2.25 36.82 -3.29
C SER A 541 -1.42 37.04 -2.02
N LYS A 542 -0.14 37.38 -2.16
CA LYS A 542 0.76 37.67 -1.03
C LYS A 542 0.26 38.81 -0.16
N LYS A 543 -0.24 39.89 -0.78
CA LYS A 543 -0.80 41.05 -0.06
C LYS A 543 -2.02 40.66 0.75
N ILE A 544 -2.94 39.88 0.17
CA ILE A 544 -4.15 39.41 0.84
C ILE A 544 -3.78 38.45 1.97
N GLU A 545 -2.95 37.45 1.71
CA GLU A 545 -2.53 36.44 2.69
C GLU A 545 -1.84 37.07 3.89
N LEU A 546 -0.87 37.96 3.68
CA LEU A 546 -0.20 38.67 4.77
C LEU A 546 -1.14 39.62 5.53
N SER A 547 -2.07 40.27 4.85
CA SER A 547 -3.03 41.18 5.49
C SER A 547 -4.03 40.42 6.35
N ILE A 548 -4.64 39.34 5.82
CA ILE A 548 -5.56 38.48 6.57
C ILE A 548 -4.81 37.75 7.68
N GLY A 549 -3.61 37.21 7.43
CA GLY A 549 -2.79 36.55 8.44
C GLY A 549 -2.43 37.48 9.61
N LYS A 550 -2.11 38.75 9.31
CA LYS A 550 -1.91 39.78 10.34
C LYS A 550 -3.18 40.06 11.13
N LEU A 551 -4.33 40.21 10.47
CA LEU A 551 -5.62 40.43 11.14
C LEU A 551 -6.02 39.22 12.00
N ALA A 552 -5.87 38.00 11.49
CA ALA A 552 -6.13 36.76 12.20
C ALA A 552 -5.25 36.63 13.45
N ARG A 553 -3.95 36.93 13.35
CA ARG A 553 -3.04 36.92 14.52
C ARG A 553 -3.39 38.01 15.54
N LEU A 554 -3.92 39.15 15.09
CA LEU A 554 -4.40 40.19 15.99
C LEU A 554 -5.71 39.79 16.66
N ALA A 555 -6.59 39.09 15.95
CA ALA A 555 -7.84 38.57 16.47
C ALA A 555 -7.65 37.38 17.43
N SER A 556 -6.63 36.54 17.21
CA SER A 556 -6.31 35.40 18.08
C SER A 556 -5.77 35.82 19.45
N ARG A 557 -5.28 37.06 19.58
CA ARG A 557 -4.89 37.63 20.88
C ARG A 557 -6.14 37.82 21.73
N SER A 558 -6.41 36.85 22.59
CA SER A 558 -7.43 37.00 23.63
C SER A 558 -7.05 38.20 24.51
N TYR A 559 -7.87 39.25 24.48
CA TYR A 559 -7.90 40.20 25.60
C TYR A 559 -8.38 39.40 26.81
N SER A 560 -7.53 39.21 27.82
CA SER A 560 -7.98 38.65 29.10
C SER A 560 -9.10 39.53 29.63
N GLN A 561 -10.32 38.97 29.70
CA GLN A 561 -11.53 39.71 30.04
C GLN A 561 -11.53 40.33 31.45
N ASP A 562 -10.52 40.04 32.28
CA ASP A 562 -10.43 40.57 33.64
C ASP A 562 -9.33 41.61 33.88
N ASN A 563 -8.44 41.94 32.92
CA ASN A 563 -7.49 43.05 33.13
C ASN A 563 -6.90 43.69 31.86
N GLY A 564 -7.31 43.34 30.64
CA GLY A 564 -6.83 44.01 29.42
C GLY A 564 -5.31 43.90 29.18
N ILE A 565 -4.63 42.98 29.88
CA ILE A 565 -3.19 42.74 29.70
C ILE A 565 -3.02 41.77 28.53
N LEU A 566 -2.35 42.24 27.47
CA LEU A 566 -1.87 41.41 26.38
C LEU A 566 -0.83 40.42 26.92
N ILE A 567 -1.06 39.11 26.75
CA ILE A 567 0.01 38.12 26.86
C ILE A 567 0.91 38.30 25.63
N PRO A 568 2.20 38.65 25.79
CA PRO A 568 3.08 38.85 24.65
C PRO A 568 3.60 37.51 24.15
N ASP A 569 2.91 36.88 23.21
CA ASP A 569 3.42 35.69 22.55
C ASP A 569 4.47 36.01 21.48
N GLY A 570 5.35 35.03 21.22
CA GLY A 570 6.53 35.08 20.36
C GLY A 570 6.31 35.49 18.88
N GLY A 571 5.09 35.79 18.46
CA GLY A 571 4.74 36.25 17.11
C GLY A 571 5.00 37.75 16.83
N LYS A 572 5.67 38.49 17.74
CA LYS A 572 6.03 39.90 17.49
C LYS A 572 6.96 40.05 16.28
N THR A 573 7.87 39.11 16.09
CA THR A 573 8.82 39.09 14.96
C THR A 573 8.09 38.78 13.65
N GLU A 574 7.24 37.75 13.61
CA GLU A 574 6.45 37.39 12.42
C GLU A 574 5.53 38.53 11.95
N LEU A 575 4.88 39.21 12.90
CA LEU A 575 4.04 40.37 12.60
C LEU A 575 4.83 41.57 12.10
N ALA A 576 6.03 41.80 12.63
CA ALA A 576 6.92 42.83 12.13
C ALA A 576 7.37 42.50 10.70
N THR A 577 7.80 41.27 10.44
CA THR A 577 8.22 40.83 9.10
C THR A 577 7.08 40.90 8.09
N ALA A 578 5.86 40.48 8.46
CA ALA A 578 4.69 40.59 7.59
C ALA A 578 4.33 42.06 7.33
N HIS A 579 4.46 42.93 8.34
CA HIS A 579 4.24 44.36 8.17
C HIS A 579 5.26 45.00 7.21
N ASP A 580 6.54 44.62 7.34
CA ASP A 580 7.62 45.11 6.49
C ASP A 580 7.43 44.66 5.04
N GLN A 581 7.05 43.39 4.82
CA GLN A 581 6.72 42.86 3.50
C GLN A 581 5.51 43.56 2.87
N LEU A 582 4.43 43.80 3.62
CA LEU A 582 3.30 44.59 3.14
C LEU A 582 3.70 46.03 2.77
N ALA A 583 4.67 46.61 3.46
CA ALA A 583 5.20 47.93 3.14
C ALA A 583 6.06 47.93 1.85
N LEU A 584 6.82 46.86 1.59
CA LEU A 584 7.51 46.67 0.30
C LEU A 584 6.51 46.54 -0.86
N ILE A 585 5.45 45.74 -0.69
CA ILE A 585 4.37 45.59 -1.67
C ILE A 585 3.73 46.95 -1.98
N ARG A 586 3.49 47.81 -0.97
CA ARG A 586 2.96 49.16 -1.19
C ARG A 586 3.89 50.03 -2.03
N ILE A 587 5.20 49.92 -1.84
CA ILE A 587 6.18 50.63 -2.67
C ILE A 587 6.09 50.11 -4.11
N GLN A 588 6.04 48.80 -4.31
CA GLN A 588 5.88 48.18 -5.63
C GLN A 588 4.57 48.62 -6.32
N ASP A 589 3.44 48.58 -5.62
CA ASP A 589 2.12 49.07 -6.11
C ASP A 589 2.22 50.55 -6.55
N THR A 590 2.95 51.37 -5.80
CA THR A 590 3.14 52.79 -6.14
C THR A 590 3.92 52.96 -7.44
N VAL A 591 4.93 52.12 -7.68
CA VAL A 591 5.69 52.13 -8.93
C VAL A 591 4.85 51.60 -10.08
N TYR A 592 4.10 50.51 -9.89
CA TYR A 592 3.22 49.95 -10.91
C TYR A 592 2.17 50.97 -11.35
N ASN A 593 1.47 51.61 -10.41
CA ASN A 593 0.45 52.61 -10.71
C ASN A 593 1.02 53.83 -11.48
N TYR A 594 2.28 54.17 -11.26
CA TYR A 594 2.95 55.25 -11.98
C TYR A 594 3.23 54.88 -13.45
N ILE A 595 3.61 53.62 -13.73
CA ILE A 595 3.91 53.18 -15.09
C ILE A 595 2.65 52.71 -15.84
N HIS A 596 1.60 52.30 -15.12
CA HIS A 596 0.42 51.63 -15.68
C HIS A 596 -0.23 52.40 -16.84
N SER A 597 -0.33 53.73 -16.76
CA SER A 597 -0.91 54.53 -17.85
C SER A 597 -0.14 54.47 -19.16
N THR A 598 1.16 54.15 -19.12
CA THR A 598 2.01 53.98 -20.32
C THR A 598 1.94 52.57 -20.91
N LEU A 599 1.41 51.62 -20.14
CA LEU A 599 1.24 50.23 -20.57
C LEU A 599 -0.09 50.03 -21.31
N ALA A 600 -1.02 51.00 -21.25
CA ALA A 600 -2.38 50.89 -21.78
C ALA A 600 -2.47 50.59 -23.29
N ASP A 601 -1.43 50.95 -24.06
CA ASP A 601 -1.37 50.73 -25.51
C ASP A 601 -0.71 49.38 -25.90
N ALA A 602 -0.31 48.56 -24.93
CA ALA A 602 0.29 47.25 -25.19
C ALA A 602 -0.76 46.23 -25.67
N ILE A 603 -0.34 45.36 -26.59
CA ILE A 603 -1.19 44.28 -27.12
C ILE A 603 -1.04 43.00 -26.30
N ASP A 604 0.14 42.78 -25.71
CA ASP A 604 0.53 41.60 -24.94
C ASP A 604 1.53 41.94 -23.83
N GLU A 605 1.80 40.97 -22.94
CA GLU A 605 2.71 41.16 -21.78
C GLU A 605 4.14 41.53 -22.20
N GLU A 606 4.65 40.98 -23.30
CA GLU A 606 5.99 41.30 -23.80
C GLU A 606 6.03 42.74 -24.38
N GLY A 607 4.93 43.18 -25.00
CA GLY A 607 4.71 44.56 -25.40
C GLY A 607 4.65 45.52 -24.21
N GLU A 608 4.00 45.14 -23.10
CA GLU A 608 4.00 45.93 -21.86
C GLU A 608 5.41 46.13 -21.31
N ILE A 609 6.22 45.07 -21.26
CA ILE A 609 7.62 45.14 -20.83
C ILE A 609 8.41 46.06 -21.75
N GLN A 610 8.24 45.94 -23.07
CA GLN A 610 8.96 46.75 -24.04
C GLN A 610 8.58 48.23 -23.94
N LEU A 611 7.29 48.55 -23.82
CA LEU A 611 6.81 49.93 -23.60
C LEU A 611 7.34 50.50 -22.29
N ALA A 612 7.36 49.71 -21.21
CA ALA A 612 7.92 50.11 -19.94
C ALA A 612 9.43 50.44 -20.05
N LEU A 613 10.20 49.61 -20.77
CA LEU A 613 11.63 49.85 -21.00
C LEU A 613 11.90 51.01 -21.96
N ASP A 614 11.03 51.24 -22.94
CA ASP A 614 11.17 52.36 -23.85
C ASP A 614 10.87 53.69 -23.16
N ALA A 615 9.87 53.74 -22.29
CA ALA A 615 9.49 54.92 -21.52
C ALA A 615 10.40 55.18 -20.31
N PHE A 616 10.84 54.12 -19.61
CA PHE A 616 11.51 54.24 -18.32
C PHE A 616 12.87 53.51 -18.22
N GLY A 617 13.41 52.99 -19.33
CA GLY A 617 14.65 52.20 -19.32
C GLY A 617 15.96 52.97 -19.12
N ASN A 618 15.91 54.29 -18.91
CA ASN A 618 17.09 55.14 -18.66
C ASN A 618 18.25 54.92 -19.64
N LYS A 619 17.92 54.86 -20.94
CA LYS A 619 18.84 54.43 -22.01
C LYS A 619 20.11 55.26 -22.08
N SER A 620 20.07 56.55 -21.76
CA SER A 620 21.23 57.46 -21.79
C SER A 620 22.31 57.11 -20.78
N VAL A 621 21.93 56.57 -19.61
CA VAL A 621 22.87 56.21 -18.52
C VAL A 621 23.29 54.75 -18.60
N LEU A 622 22.40 53.87 -19.07
CA LEU A 622 22.60 52.43 -19.04
C LEU A 622 23.17 51.83 -20.34
N GLN A 623 23.35 52.62 -21.41
CA GLN A 623 23.86 52.14 -22.71
C GLN A 623 25.21 51.42 -22.60
N ASP A 624 26.12 51.90 -21.76
CA ASP A 624 27.46 51.33 -21.57
C ASP A 624 27.55 50.33 -20.39
N LEU A 625 26.42 50.03 -19.75
CA LEU A 625 26.34 49.21 -18.53
C LEU A 625 25.38 48.02 -18.70
N PRO A 626 25.75 47.01 -19.52
CA PRO A 626 24.84 45.92 -19.91
C PRO A 626 24.30 45.11 -18.73
N ALA A 627 25.10 44.94 -17.67
CA ALA A 627 24.66 44.22 -16.47
C ALA A 627 23.54 44.96 -15.71
N LEU A 628 23.59 46.29 -15.63
CA LEU A 628 22.54 47.08 -14.97
C LEU A 628 21.29 47.19 -15.83
N SER A 629 21.45 47.23 -17.15
CA SER A 629 20.34 47.15 -18.10
C SER A 629 19.57 45.83 -17.97
N LEU A 630 20.29 44.71 -17.82
CA LEU A 630 19.68 43.41 -17.58
C LEU A 630 18.90 43.36 -16.24
N LEU A 631 19.48 43.87 -15.15
CA LEU A 631 18.81 43.92 -13.84
C LEU A 631 17.54 44.78 -13.88
N LEU A 632 17.57 45.92 -14.59
CA LEU A 632 16.39 46.76 -14.77
C LEU A 632 15.32 46.03 -15.59
N LYS A 633 15.72 45.31 -16.65
CA LYS A 633 14.81 44.47 -17.44
C LYS A 633 14.14 43.41 -16.58
N GLU A 634 14.90 42.59 -15.85
CA GLU A 634 14.36 41.57 -14.95
C GLU A 634 13.41 42.15 -13.89
N SER A 635 13.78 43.30 -13.31
CA SER A 635 12.96 43.98 -12.31
C SER A 635 11.65 44.53 -12.91
N MET A 636 11.71 45.05 -14.14
CA MET A 636 10.53 45.54 -14.86
C MET A 636 9.61 44.38 -15.28
N GLU A 637 10.18 43.25 -15.70
CA GLU A 637 9.43 42.02 -15.95
C GLU A 637 8.67 41.54 -14.71
N HIS A 638 9.31 41.57 -13.53
CA HIS A 638 8.64 41.23 -12.26
C HIS A 638 7.50 42.21 -11.92
N LEU A 639 7.72 43.50 -12.15
CA LEU A 639 6.71 44.52 -11.91
C LEU A 639 5.47 44.34 -12.81
N VAL A 640 5.69 44.13 -14.11
CA VAL A 640 4.62 43.97 -15.13
C VAL A 640 3.88 42.64 -14.92
N LYS A 641 4.59 41.54 -14.67
CA LYS A 641 3.99 40.22 -14.41
C LYS A 641 3.40 40.06 -13.00
N HIS A 642 3.22 41.16 -12.26
CA HIS A 642 2.66 41.17 -10.91
C HIS A 642 3.35 40.21 -9.92
N LYS A 643 4.66 39.98 -10.09
CA LYS A 643 5.45 39.15 -9.18
C LYS A 643 5.95 39.96 -8.00
N ALA A 644 5.80 39.43 -6.79
CA ALA A 644 6.25 40.07 -5.56
C ALA A 644 7.78 40.22 -5.56
N MET A 645 8.25 41.47 -5.45
CA MET A 645 9.67 41.79 -5.45
C MET A 645 10.23 41.82 -4.02
N ASP A 646 11.44 41.30 -3.85
CA ASP A 646 12.19 41.51 -2.63
C ASP A 646 12.76 42.94 -2.55
N ALA A 647 13.37 43.28 -1.42
CA ALA A 647 13.92 44.62 -1.25
C ALA A 647 15.04 44.94 -2.25
N MET A 648 15.82 43.95 -2.68
CA MET A 648 16.97 44.14 -3.58
C MET A 648 16.51 44.50 -4.99
N ALA A 649 15.61 43.69 -5.56
CA ALA A 649 15.03 43.94 -6.85
C ALA A 649 14.27 45.28 -6.87
N LEU A 650 13.57 45.62 -5.78
CA LEU A 650 12.87 46.89 -5.68
C LEU A 650 13.83 48.10 -5.60
N ILE A 651 14.97 47.97 -4.92
CA ILE A 651 16.01 49.01 -4.90
C ILE A 651 16.60 49.20 -6.29
N ASP A 652 16.92 48.12 -7.00
CA ASP A 652 17.46 48.20 -8.35
C ASP A 652 16.45 48.83 -9.31
N LEU A 653 15.19 48.40 -9.29
CA LEU A 653 14.11 49.03 -10.06
C LEU A 653 14.04 50.54 -9.79
N LEU A 654 13.88 50.94 -8.53
CA LEU A 654 13.67 52.35 -8.15
C LEU A 654 14.86 53.25 -8.48
N THR A 655 16.09 52.73 -8.47
CA THR A 655 17.31 53.53 -8.66
C THR A 655 17.85 53.48 -10.08
N LEU A 656 17.46 52.50 -10.89
CA LEU A 656 17.88 52.38 -12.30
C LEU A 656 16.83 52.94 -13.27
N MET A 657 15.54 52.92 -12.89
CA MET A 657 14.44 53.43 -13.70
C MET A 657 14.61 54.93 -14.01
N GLY A 658 14.36 55.27 -15.27
CA GLY A 658 14.43 56.63 -15.82
C GLY A 658 13.14 57.42 -15.59
N GLU A 659 13.04 58.57 -16.26
CA GLU A 659 11.92 59.50 -16.08
C GLU A 659 11.03 59.56 -17.33
N SER A 660 9.71 59.53 -17.15
CA SER A 660 8.74 59.96 -18.18
C SER A 660 8.24 61.37 -17.86
N ASN A 661 7.92 62.16 -18.89
CA ASN A 661 7.69 63.60 -18.81
C ASN A 661 6.44 64.06 -18.03
N ASN A 662 5.64 63.15 -17.44
CA ASN A 662 4.26 63.47 -17.08
C ASN A 662 3.89 63.45 -15.58
N ASP A 663 4.77 63.06 -14.65
CA ASP A 663 4.43 63.13 -13.21
C ASP A 663 5.64 63.39 -12.29
N GLU A 664 5.58 64.46 -11.50
CA GLU A 664 6.60 64.86 -10.51
C GLU A 664 6.54 64.04 -9.21
N ALA A 665 5.39 63.41 -8.92
CA ALA A 665 5.14 62.78 -7.63
C ALA A 665 6.10 61.62 -7.34
N LEU A 666 6.24 60.65 -8.27
CA LEU A 666 7.16 59.53 -8.08
C LEU A 666 8.62 59.99 -8.18
N ARG A 667 8.94 60.93 -9.07
CA ARG A 667 10.31 61.47 -9.24
C ARG A 667 10.90 61.94 -7.91
N SER A 668 10.09 62.62 -7.10
CA SER A 668 10.49 63.12 -5.78
C SER A 668 10.67 62.03 -4.71
N MET A 669 10.17 60.81 -4.95
CA MET A 669 10.12 59.71 -3.98
C MET A 669 10.95 58.48 -4.37
N GLN A 670 11.49 58.37 -5.59
CA GLN A 670 12.21 57.19 -6.09
C GLN A 670 13.33 56.70 -5.15
N PHE A 671 14.37 57.52 -4.91
CA PHE A 671 15.49 57.12 -4.03
C PHE A 671 15.10 57.06 -2.56
N TYR A 672 14.11 57.86 -2.13
CA TYR A 672 13.56 57.76 -0.78
C TYR A 672 12.88 56.40 -0.56
N ASN A 673 12.07 55.93 -1.51
CA ASN A 673 11.43 54.63 -1.47
C ASN A 673 12.46 53.50 -1.53
N ALA A 674 13.57 53.67 -2.26
CA ALA A 674 14.68 52.71 -2.22
C ALA A 674 15.33 52.64 -0.82
N LEU A 675 15.52 53.78 -0.15
CA LEU A 675 15.99 53.81 1.25
C LEU A 675 14.98 53.17 2.21
N GLN A 676 13.68 53.31 1.95
CA GLN A 676 12.64 52.62 2.70
C GLN A 676 12.69 51.11 2.47
N ALA A 677 12.88 50.65 1.23
CA ALA A 677 13.03 49.23 0.91
C ALA A 677 14.22 48.61 1.67
N VAL A 678 15.36 49.30 1.74
CA VAL A 678 16.51 48.90 2.57
C VAL A 678 16.14 48.84 4.06
N ARG A 679 15.34 49.79 4.55
CA ARG A 679 14.94 49.80 5.95
C ARG A 679 14.10 48.58 6.32
N LEU A 680 13.18 48.20 5.44
CA LEU A 680 12.13 47.19 5.64
C LEU A 680 12.62 45.76 5.35
N GLY A 681 13.37 45.53 4.27
CA GLY A 681 13.72 44.18 3.83
C GLY A 681 15.13 43.71 4.14
N VAL A 682 16.05 44.59 4.56
CA VAL A 682 17.46 44.23 4.78
C VAL A 682 17.79 44.20 6.27
N SER A 683 18.03 42.99 6.77
CA SER A 683 18.32 42.72 8.18
C SER A 683 19.81 42.88 8.54
N ASN A 684 20.72 42.51 7.63
CA ASN A 684 22.16 42.56 7.87
C ASN A 684 22.65 44.02 7.86
N LYS A 685 23.29 44.46 8.97
CA LYS A 685 23.78 45.84 9.12
C LYS A 685 24.80 46.24 8.06
N THR A 686 25.71 45.35 7.69
CA THR A 686 26.76 45.63 6.71
C THR A 686 26.17 45.78 5.32
N GLU A 687 25.28 44.87 4.95
CA GLU A 687 24.55 44.90 3.67
C GLU A 687 23.68 46.14 3.56
N LYS A 688 22.96 46.49 4.63
CA LYS A 688 22.16 47.72 4.73
C LYS A 688 22.98 48.96 4.44
N LEU A 689 24.19 49.05 5.01
CA LEU A 689 25.10 50.17 4.82
C LEU A 689 25.67 50.21 3.40
N LEU A 690 25.99 49.05 2.82
CA LEU A 690 26.45 48.98 1.43
C LEU A 690 25.35 49.42 0.44
N LEU A 691 24.12 48.94 0.62
CA LEU A 691 22.98 49.32 -0.22
C LEU A 691 22.65 50.80 -0.10
N GLN A 692 22.66 51.35 1.12
CA GLN A 692 22.51 52.79 1.33
C GLN A 692 23.57 53.59 0.55
N ARG A 693 24.84 53.16 0.58
CA ARG A 693 25.90 53.80 -0.19
C ARG A 693 25.66 53.71 -1.70
N VAL A 694 25.18 52.57 -2.20
CA VAL A 694 24.83 52.40 -3.62
C VAL A 694 23.69 53.33 -4.01
N ILE A 695 22.63 53.40 -3.20
CA ILE A 695 21.48 54.30 -3.43
C ILE A 695 21.93 55.76 -3.47
N TRP A 696 22.71 56.21 -2.49
CA TRP A 696 23.23 57.58 -2.46
C TRP A 696 24.17 57.87 -3.63
N ARG A 697 25.02 56.91 -4.01
CA ARG A 697 25.88 57.04 -5.18
C ARG A 697 25.06 57.19 -6.46
N ARG A 698 24.07 56.33 -6.69
CA ARG A 698 23.17 56.41 -7.86
C ARG A 698 22.36 57.71 -7.85
N CYS A 699 21.88 58.15 -6.69
CA CYS A 699 21.18 59.42 -6.50
C CYS A 699 22.06 60.63 -6.90
N MET A 700 23.30 60.67 -6.43
CA MET A 700 24.27 61.71 -6.79
C MET A 700 24.71 61.64 -8.25
N LEU A 701 24.64 60.49 -8.91
CA LEU A 701 25.01 60.34 -10.31
C LEU A 701 23.83 60.56 -11.28
N LYS A 702 22.61 60.73 -10.78
CA LYS A 702 21.41 60.87 -11.62
C LYS A 702 21.37 62.23 -12.34
N ASP A 703 21.72 63.29 -11.64
CA ASP A 703 21.67 64.65 -12.18
C ASP A 703 22.98 65.03 -12.91
N ASP A 704 22.87 65.80 -14.00
CA ASP A 704 24.05 66.32 -14.71
C ASP A 704 24.64 67.53 -13.98
N TRP A 705 25.58 67.26 -13.07
CA TRP A 705 26.29 68.29 -12.31
C TRP A 705 27.10 69.25 -13.20
N THR A 706 27.51 68.84 -14.40
CA THR A 706 28.25 69.74 -15.30
C THR A 706 27.34 70.83 -15.85
N ARG A 707 26.10 70.47 -16.17
CA ARG A 707 25.04 71.41 -16.54
C ARG A 707 24.60 72.27 -15.36
N LEU A 708 24.37 71.67 -14.19
CA LEU A 708 23.90 72.39 -12.99
C LEU A 708 24.93 73.39 -12.45
N ASN A 709 26.22 73.12 -12.60
CA ASN A 709 27.29 74.04 -12.19
C ASN A 709 27.52 75.19 -13.18
N ASN A 710 26.87 75.17 -14.36
CA ASN A 710 26.97 76.26 -15.33
C ASN A 710 25.93 77.35 -15.02
N THR A 711 26.21 78.17 -14.01
CA THR A 711 25.32 79.23 -13.53
C THR A 711 25.54 80.58 -14.24
N GLY A 712 26.13 80.58 -15.43
CA GLY A 712 26.35 81.79 -16.21
C GLY A 712 25.01 82.41 -16.64
N SER A 713 24.77 83.66 -16.25
CA SER A 713 23.54 84.42 -16.54
C SER A 713 22.27 83.95 -15.81
N MET A 714 22.41 83.23 -14.70
CA MET A 714 21.29 82.85 -13.83
C MET A 714 21.27 83.70 -12.55
N ASP A 715 20.08 83.98 -12.01
CA ASP A 715 19.95 84.59 -10.68
C ASP A 715 19.93 83.56 -9.54
N ASP A 716 20.06 84.01 -8.28
CA ASP A 716 20.11 83.13 -7.11
C ASP A 716 18.81 82.30 -6.92
N ALA A 717 17.66 82.83 -7.37
CA ALA A 717 16.38 82.15 -7.26
C ALA A 717 16.28 81.00 -8.27
N GLU A 718 16.73 81.23 -9.51
CA GLU A 718 16.80 80.23 -10.57
C GLU A 718 17.82 79.12 -10.23
N VAL A 719 18.98 79.47 -9.66
CA VAL A 719 19.97 78.49 -9.17
C VAL A 719 19.37 77.66 -8.04
N SER A 720 18.67 78.30 -7.09
CA SER A 720 17.99 77.60 -6.01
C SER A 720 16.90 76.66 -6.55
N GLU A 721 16.09 77.08 -7.51
CA GLU A 721 15.04 76.25 -8.13
C GLU A 721 15.64 75.03 -8.85
N GLN A 722 16.73 75.21 -9.61
CA GLN A 722 17.43 74.09 -10.24
C GLN A 722 18.01 73.10 -9.22
N LEU A 723 18.59 73.59 -8.11
CA LEU A 723 19.06 72.73 -7.04
C LEU A 723 17.90 72.00 -6.35
N GLN A 724 16.75 72.65 -6.18
CA GLN A 724 15.55 72.03 -5.61
C GLN A 724 14.95 70.93 -6.49
N ALA A 725 15.17 71.00 -7.80
CA ALA A 725 14.75 70.00 -8.77
C ALA A 725 15.66 68.75 -8.81
N THR A 726 16.84 68.79 -8.17
CA THR A 726 17.77 67.65 -8.15
C THR A 726 17.21 66.46 -7.36
N ALA A 727 17.52 65.25 -7.81
CA ALA A 727 17.16 64.02 -7.13
C ALA A 727 17.72 63.99 -5.69
N LEU A 728 18.93 64.55 -5.51
CA LEU A 728 19.57 64.65 -4.20
C LEU A 728 18.75 65.52 -3.23
N TYR A 729 18.38 66.75 -3.65
CA TYR A 729 17.60 67.65 -2.80
C TYR A 729 16.22 67.08 -2.48
N MET A 730 15.50 66.56 -3.48
CA MET A 730 14.18 65.95 -3.29
C MET A 730 14.24 64.78 -2.30
N THR A 731 15.23 63.91 -2.42
CA THR A 731 15.44 62.77 -1.51
C THR A 731 15.71 63.23 -0.09
N PHE A 732 16.61 64.20 0.10
CA PHE A 732 16.90 64.77 1.43
C PHE A 732 15.68 65.44 2.05
N ARG A 733 14.93 66.23 1.26
CA ARG A 733 13.69 66.88 1.70
C ARG A 733 12.69 65.84 2.20
N GLN A 734 12.54 64.72 1.49
CA GLN A 734 11.63 63.65 1.87
C GLN A 734 12.09 62.92 3.15
N CYS A 735 13.38 62.63 3.27
CA CYS A 735 13.94 62.07 4.52
C CYS A 735 13.68 62.98 5.73
N ILE A 736 13.83 64.30 5.59
CA ILE A 736 13.60 65.27 6.67
C ILE A 736 12.10 65.38 7.01
N LYS A 737 11.22 65.46 6.00
CA LYS A 737 9.76 65.49 6.21
C LYS A 737 9.28 64.29 7.02
N THR A 738 9.71 63.09 6.66
CA THR A 738 9.36 61.87 7.39
C THR A 738 9.92 61.87 8.81
N ARG A 739 11.15 62.35 9.01
CA ARG A 739 11.74 62.46 10.36
C ARG A 739 10.95 63.40 11.28
N LYS A 740 10.48 64.54 10.76
CA LYS A 740 9.63 65.48 11.52
C LYS A 740 8.28 64.85 11.86
N SER A 741 7.63 64.20 10.89
CA SER A 741 6.36 63.49 11.11
C SER A 741 6.45 62.38 12.16
N ILE A 742 7.60 61.71 12.32
CA ILE A 742 7.80 60.70 13.38
C ILE A 742 7.95 61.36 14.75
N HIS A 743 8.54 62.56 14.83
CA HIS A 743 8.70 63.32 16.07
C HIS A 743 7.43 64.01 16.55
N ASP A 744 6.50 64.34 15.64
CA ASP A 744 5.21 64.97 15.99
C ASP A 744 4.13 63.93 16.42
N ILE A 745 4.41 62.62 16.30
CA ILE A 745 3.51 61.51 16.67
C ILE A 745 4.02 60.74 17.91
N SER A 746 5.27 60.99 18.35
CA SER A 746 5.82 60.53 19.64
C SER A 746 5.59 61.56 20.72
#